data_AF-A0A7C7WS19-F1
#
_entry.id   AF-A0A7C7WS19-F1
#
_cell.length_a   1.000
_cell.length_b   1.000
_cell.length_c   1.000
_cell.angle_alpha   90.00
_cell.angle_beta   90.00
_cell.angle_gamma   90.00
#
_symmetry.space_group_name_H-M   'P 1'
#
loop_
_entity.id
_entity.type
_entity.pdbx_description
1 polymer ?
#
loop_
_entity_poly.entity_id
_entity_poly.type
_entity_poly.pdbx_seq_one_letter_code
_entity_poly.pdbx_strand_id
1 'polypeptide(L)'
;MPRTVTLTAMAFISALAMPVDAVEPTDSHWIWSTAYRVPSEWTSEESGYFSIVEGPKNHIFVGTAKYGENAYLIDFDPMTQQMKVVVDAEKEIGVDRKGFAAQAKFHTRNNVGKSGRIYIGTKQGYPKDGEKRSDYLGGHPMVYDPSTGTTRVYDIPIKHQGIISVTPDESRGVAYISTCSDERPVESTHFMILDLESGKYRDLLDCRHMYAFIVVDYLGRAYHPILGGEIARYDPRTNKVQRLRQTIDGMAPTADSQLANPKSHPINWEISPDRRTLYAVAMSGNQLYAYDLSGDGDTLPGRSLGPLSGRAEKTDCRALCVAKDGTVWAGIAATIPGRGQALHLVSYQVGDETPTDHGPIAISNPNYATFTDTEGKAKRWHHGVHRTGGGPLLPRYVIMGICAADDGTVYLTTLYPFTIHAVRIPKVAGITTEYRHNSHSDVLLTRLLKTDTLDGRGATPSIKLASLFTDQVPGNDTSRKFAKEHNIPIFDSVADALTLKTDHLAVDGVMLVAEHGEYEESNTGQIIYPKRRLFSEIVEVFRKTKKVVPVFNDKHLADNWEDAKWMYDTAREMKIPLMAGSSLPVLWRYPPVDVERDAKLKEIVAVSYHRLDTYGFHALEAVQALVERRDGGETGIRTVRCLTGRAVWEAEEQGVYDRKLLDEALSRLKEQPLRPGVKIEDLVREPVLFVIDYNDGLRANVFTLNGAIVEWAAAWRYETTDRVESTLFWTQEMRPYHHFNYLLLGVEKMMHTGKPTWPVERTLLTSGALDALLISKREGGRQLNTPWLNVTYQSKWTWKQPPPPPER
;
A
#
# COMPACT_ATOMS: atom_id res chain seq x y z
N MET A 1 43.86 0.52 41.80
CA MET A 1 42.78 1.37 41.23
C MET A 1 42.60 1.01 39.76
N PRO A 2 41.53 0.30 39.38
CA PRO A 2 41.21 0.12 37.98
C PRO A 2 39.94 0.89 37.57
N ARG A 3 40.05 1.43 36.35
CA ARG A 3 39.12 2.18 35.52
C ARG A 3 37.70 1.58 35.49
N THR A 4 36.72 2.42 35.83
CA THR A 4 35.29 2.21 35.57
C THR A 4 35.05 2.31 34.07
N VAL A 5 34.60 1.21 33.47
CA VAL A 5 34.14 1.15 32.08
C VAL A 5 32.74 1.75 32.03
N THR A 6 32.61 2.91 31.41
CA THR A 6 31.34 3.54 31.03
C THR A 6 30.75 2.72 29.89
N LEU A 7 29.87 1.76 30.21
CA LEU A 7 29.06 1.05 29.21
C LEU A 7 27.80 1.90 28.94
N THR A 8 27.97 2.82 28.01
CA THR A 8 26.91 3.62 27.38
C THR A 8 25.81 2.68 26.86
N ALA A 9 24.56 3.00 27.18
CA ALA A 9 23.37 2.28 26.75
C ALA A 9 23.16 2.39 25.23
N MET A 10 23.94 1.62 24.48
CA MET A 10 23.90 1.49 23.03
C MET A 10 23.65 0.03 22.63
N ALA A 11 22.82 -0.69 23.40
CA ALA A 11 22.43 -2.05 23.09
C ALA A 11 20.93 -2.09 22.74
N PHE A 12 20.67 -2.11 21.43
CA PHE A 12 19.38 -2.21 20.72
C PHE A 12 18.63 -0.94 20.31
N ILE A 13 19.36 0.17 20.17
CA ILE A 13 19.31 0.92 18.91
C ILE A 13 20.67 0.71 18.25
N SER A 14 20.94 -0.50 17.75
CA SER A 14 21.98 -0.65 16.72
C SER A 14 21.38 -0.20 15.40
N ALA A 15 21.12 1.11 15.29
CA ALA A 15 21.29 1.79 14.02
C ALA A 15 22.79 1.79 13.77
N LEU A 16 23.34 0.62 13.36
CA LEU A 16 24.53 0.65 12.52
C LEU A 16 24.17 1.64 11.42
N ALA A 17 24.98 2.69 11.28
CA ALA A 17 24.98 3.54 10.11
C ALA A 17 25.23 2.61 8.91
N MET A 18 24.15 2.05 8.37
CA MET A 18 24.18 1.35 7.12
C MET A 18 24.50 2.40 6.05
N PRO A 19 25.35 2.07 5.07
CA PRO A 19 25.68 3.01 4.01
C PRO A 19 24.40 3.52 3.37
N VAL A 20 24.40 4.82 3.07
CA VAL A 20 23.28 5.65 2.61
C VAL A 20 22.78 5.27 1.19
N ASP A 21 23.20 4.12 0.64
CA ASP A 21 23.22 3.94 -0.82
C ASP A 21 22.25 2.88 -1.36
N ALA A 22 21.34 2.32 -0.54
CA ALA A 22 20.23 1.51 -1.04
C ALA A 22 18.89 2.13 -0.64
N VAL A 23 18.19 2.63 -1.64
CA VAL A 23 16.96 3.40 -1.52
C VAL A 23 15.86 2.62 -2.22
N GLU A 24 14.72 2.41 -1.55
CA GLU A 24 13.56 1.77 -2.19
C GLU A 24 13.24 2.49 -3.51
N PRO A 25 13.10 1.75 -4.63
CA PRO A 25 12.76 2.35 -5.91
C PRO A 25 11.47 3.16 -5.79
N THR A 26 11.43 4.31 -6.46
CA THR A 26 10.22 5.15 -6.48
C THR A 26 9.02 4.43 -7.08
N ASP A 27 9.28 3.45 -7.92
CA ASP A 27 8.32 2.68 -8.70
C ASP A 27 8.14 1.29 -8.06
N SER A 28 7.53 1.28 -6.88
CA SER A 28 7.23 0.07 -6.11
C SER A 28 5.72 -0.09 -5.91
N HIS A 29 5.25 -1.33 -5.74
CA HIS A 29 3.88 -1.61 -5.29
C HIS A 29 3.75 -1.20 -3.82
N TRP A 30 3.36 0.05 -3.60
CA TRP A 30 3.27 0.65 -2.27
C TRP A 30 1.96 0.28 -1.57
N ILE A 31 2.06 -0.08 -0.30
CA ILE A 31 0.93 -0.08 0.62
C ILE A 31 0.72 1.35 1.13
N TRP A 32 -0.29 2.05 0.60
CA TRP A 32 -0.51 3.45 0.96
C TRP A 32 -1.30 3.57 2.27
N SER A 33 -0.60 4.00 3.32
CA SER A 33 -1.19 4.32 4.62
C SER A 33 -1.77 5.73 4.68
N THR A 34 -2.79 5.92 5.50
CA THR A 34 -3.16 7.25 6.03
C THR A 34 -2.53 7.42 7.40
N ALA A 35 -1.66 8.43 7.55
CA ALA A 35 -0.89 8.67 8.76
C ALA A 35 -1.54 9.72 9.67
N TYR A 36 -1.51 9.48 10.98
CA TYR A 36 -2.00 10.37 12.03
C TYR A 36 -0.92 10.53 13.09
N ARG A 37 -0.39 11.75 13.25
CA ARG A 37 0.62 12.04 14.28
C ARG A 37 -0.04 12.12 15.64
N VAL A 38 0.48 11.38 16.60
CA VAL A 38 0.15 11.55 18.01
C VAL A 38 0.73 12.88 18.50
N PRO A 39 -0.05 13.75 19.17
CA PRO A 39 0.44 15.04 19.65
C PRO A 39 1.68 14.95 20.55
N SER A 40 2.63 15.87 20.33
CA SER A 40 3.93 15.91 21.02
C SER A 40 3.81 16.13 22.52
N GLU A 41 2.75 16.79 22.99
CA GLU A 41 2.51 17.04 24.42
C GLU A 41 2.26 15.75 25.22
N TRP A 42 1.85 14.68 24.54
CA TRP A 42 1.56 13.36 25.14
C TRP A 42 2.69 12.35 24.94
N THR A 43 3.79 12.76 24.31
CA THR A 43 4.97 11.93 24.09
C THR A 43 6.22 12.69 24.49
N SER A 44 7.31 11.98 24.73
CA SER A 44 8.65 12.54 24.72
C SER A 44 9.40 11.87 23.59
N GLU A 45 10.25 12.63 22.91
CA GLU A 45 11.02 12.10 21.78
C GLU A 45 10.13 11.58 20.66
N GLU A 46 8.84 11.91 20.62
CA GLU A 46 7.90 11.39 19.61
C GLU A 46 7.92 9.85 19.52
N SER A 47 7.79 9.20 20.68
CA SER A 47 7.97 7.75 20.84
C SER A 47 6.77 7.01 21.43
N GLY A 48 6.73 5.69 21.21
CA GLY A 48 5.75 4.73 21.74
C GLY A 48 6.25 3.28 21.59
N TYR A 49 5.42 2.31 21.98
CA TYR A 49 5.78 0.88 22.02
C TYR A 49 4.67 -0.01 21.42
N PHE A 50 4.58 -1.27 21.85
CA PHE A 50 3.62 -2.30 21.42
C PHE A 50 2.15 -1.99 21.77
N SER A 51 1.90 -0.89 22.49
CA SER A 51 0.63 -0.56 23.12
C SER A 51 -0.37 0.00 22.11
N ILE A 52 -1.06 -0.90 21.40
CA ILE A 52 -2.17 -0.60 20.50
C ILE A 52 -3.18 -1.76 20.51
N VAL A 53 -4.48 -1.45 20.52
CA VAL A 53 -5.55 -2.45 20.36
C VAL A 53 -6.83 -1.77 19.86
N GLU A 54 -7.65 -2.48 19.10
CA GLU A 54 -9.03 -2.05 18.86
C GLU A 54 -9.89 -2.34 20.10
N GLY A 55 -10.62 -1.34 20.59
CA GLY A 55 -11.57 -1.46 21.68
C GLY A 55 -13.02 -1.29 21.23
N PRO A 56 -13.95 -1.03 22.17
CA PRO A 56 -15.35 -0.81 21.85
C PRO A 56 -15.55 0.31 20.81
N LYS A 57 -16.62 0.19 20.01
CA LYS A 57 -17.00 1.16 18.95
C LYS A 57 -15.95 1.33 17.84
N ASN A 58 -15.07 0.35 17.64
CA ASN A 58 -13.99 0.38 16.64
C ASN A 58 -12.98 1.52 16.88
N HIS A 59 -12.89 2.00 18.12
CA HIS A 59 -11.87 2.97 18.52
C HIS A 59 -10.54 2.28 18.78
N ILE A 60 -9.44 2.96 18.50
CA ILE A 60 -8.08 2.44 18.64
C ILE A 60 -7.43 3.03 19.88
N PHE A 61 -7.09 2.17 20.84
CA PHE A 61 -6.48 2.56 22.11
C PHE A 61 -4.96 2.42 22.04
N VAL A 62 -4.24 3.53 22.10
CA VAL A 62 -2.78 3.61 21.91
C VAL A 62 -2.09 4.16 23.15
N GLY A 63 -1.13 3.42 23.69
CA GLY A 63 -0.29 3.87 24.79
C GLY A 63 0.93 4.66 24.31
N THR A 64 1.24 5.77 24.99
CA THR A 64 2.39 6.62 24.67
C THR A 64 3.60 6.37 25.55
N ALA A 65 4.74 6.93 25.15
CA ALA A 65 5.93 7.08 26.00
C ALA A 65 6.27 8.56 26.22
N LYS A 66 6.31 9.00 27.47
CA LYS A 66 6.79 10.32 27.90
C LYS A 66 7.83 10.21 29.02
N TYR A 67 9.05 9.87 28.62
CA TYR A 67 10.22 9.65 29.46
C TYR A 67 10.47 10.79 30.45
N GLY A 68 10.58 10.43 31.72
CA GLY A 68 10.81 11.37 32.81
C GLY A 68 9.57 12.09 33.31
N GLU A 69 8.39 11.85 32.71
CA GLU A 69 7.18 12.59 33.03
C GLU A 69 5.95 11.71 33.26
N ASN A 70 5.51 10.93 32.27
CA ASN A 70 4.20 10.25 32.32
C ASN A 70 4.03 9.19 31.21
N ALA A 71 2.87 8.54 31.21
CA ALA A 71 2.34 7.71 30.13
C ALA A 71 0.85 8.03 29.94
N TYR A 72 0.41 8.11 28.69
CA TYR A 72 -0.99 8.37 28.37
C TYR A 72 -1.58 7.22 27.55
N LEU A 73 -2.83 6.84 27.86
CA LEU A 73 -3.64 6.04 26.93
C LEU A 73 -4.46 7.02 26.09
N ILE A 74 -4.33 6.90 24.79
CA ILE A 74 -5.05 7.68 23.80
C ILE A 74 -6.18 6.82 23.24
N ASP A 75 -7.38 7.38 23.20
CA ASP A 75 -8.51 6.91 22.41
C ASP A 75 -8.50 7.64 21.06
N PHE A 76 -8.26 6.91 19.98
CA PHE A 76 -8.31 7.40 18.61
C PHE A 76 -9.59 6.90 17.93
N ASP A 77 -10.47 7.83 17.55
CA ASP A 77 -11.66 7.57 16.74
C ASP A 77 -11.27 7.67 15.25
N PRO A 78 -11.24 6.55 14.49
CA PRO A 78 -10.87 6.58 13.08
C PRO A 78 -11.89 7.29 12.19
N MET A 79 -13.16 7.36 12.60
CA MET A 79 -14.23 7.99 11.84
C MET A 79 -14.14 9.51 11.90
N THR A 80 -13.91 10.07 13.10
CA THR A 80 -13.76 11.53 13.26
C THR A 80 -12.32 12.00 13.18
N GLN A 81 -11.35 11.08 13.17
CA GLN A 81 -9.91 11.33 13.21
C GLN A 81 -9.45 12.07 14.46
N GLN A 82 -10.23 11.99 15.55
CA GLN A 82 -9.91 12.68 16.80
C GLN A 82 -9.15 11.77 17.75
N MET A 83 -8.21 12.36 18.48
CA MET A 83 -7.47 11.69 19.54
C MET A 83 -7.76 12.35 20.88
N LYS A 84 -7.96 11.55 21.92
CA LYS A 84 -8.20 12.02 23.28
C LYS A 84 -7.39 11.21 24.28
N VAL A 85 -6.73 11.88 25.23
CA VAL A 85 -6.18 11.20 26.41
C VAL A 85 -7.33 10.74 27.30
N VAL A 86 -7.39 9.43 27.53
CA VAL A 86 -8.39 8.78 28.39
C VAL A 86 -7.80 8.23 29.68
N VAL A 87 -6.48 8.01 29.74
CA VAL A 87 -5.76 7.65 30.97
C VAL A 87 -4.51 8.50 31.07
N ASP A 88 -4.30 9.10 32.24
CA ASP A 88 -3.05 9.74 32.67
C ASP A 88 -2.48 8.89 33.81
N ALA A 89 -1.35 8.21 33.57
CA ALA A 89 -0.87 7.19 34.50
C ALA A 89 -0.55 7.74 35.89
N GLU A 90 0.22 8.82 35.99
CA GLU A 90 0.58 9.44 37.27
C GLU A 90 -0.66 9.94 38.02
N LYS A 91 -1.60 10.58 37.31
CA LYS A 91 -2.85 11.08 37.90
C LYS A 91 -3.73 9.96 38.44
N GLU A 92 -3.92 8.87 37.69
CA GLU A 92 -4.74 7.74 38.13
C GLU A 92 -4.11 7.00 39.32
N ILE A 93 -2.78 6.98 39.42
CA ILE A 93 -2.07 6.43 40.59
C ILE A 93 -2.17 7.39 41.81
N GLY A 94 -2.45 8.67 41.58
CA GLY A 94 -2.51 9.70 42.63
C GLY A 94 -1.15 10.23 43.05
N VAL A 95 -0.20 10.32 42.10
CA VAL A 95 1.17 10.79 42.30
C VAL A 95 1.56 11.82 41.24
N ASP A 96 2.70 12.48 41.42
CA ASP A 96 3.32 13.36 40.42
C ASP A 96 4.83 13.12 40.40
N ARG A 97 5.24 11.92 39.99
CA ARG A 97 6.66 11.54 39.92
C ARG A 97 7.29 12.11 38.65
N LYS A 98 8.60 12.36 38.73
CA LYS A 98 9.43 12.89 37.64
C LYS A 98 10.73 12.11 37.54
N GLY A 99 11.43 12.29 36.42
CA GLY A 99 12.67 11.58 36.15
C GLY A 99 12.44 10.08 36.05
N PHE A 100 13.44 9.28 36.41
CA PHE A 100 13.35 7.82 36.34
C PHE A 100 12.22 7.22 37.21
N ALA A 101 11.78 7.92 38.25
CA ALA A 101 10.68 7.48 39.12
C ALA A 101 9.31 7.49 38.45
N ALA A 102 9.15 8.23 37.34
CA ALA A 102 7.89 8.38 36.62
C ALA A 102 7.49 7.12 35.84
N GLN A 103 6.18 6.92 35.69
CA GLN A 103 5.59 5.93 34.80
C GLN A 103 5.75 6.39 33.35
N ALA A 104 6.92 6.14 32.75
CA ALA A 104 7.32 6.76 31.50
C ALA A 104 6.63 6.23 30.24
N LYS A 105 5.96 5.07 30.29
CA LYS A 105 5.26 4.50 29.12
C LYS A 105 4.21 3.47 29.50
N PHE A 106 3.21 3.33 28.64
CA PHE A 106 2.42 2.10 28.52
C PHE A 106 3.15 1.16 27.55
N HIS A 107 3.66 0.04 28.07
CA HIS A 107 4.56 -0.84 27.32
C HIS A 107 3.87 -2.13 26.82
N THR A 108 2.82 -2.55 27.50
CA THR A 108 2.08 -3.77 27.19
C THR A 108 1.53 -3.76 25.76
N ARG A 109 1.43 -4.94 25.11
CA ARG A 109 0.35 -5.10 24.13
C ARG A 109 -0.96 -4.95 24.89
N ASN A 110 -1.79 -4.01 24.48
CA ASN A 110 -3.06 -3.76 25.15
C ASN A 110 -3.99 -4.93 24.86
N ASN A 111 -4.75 -5.35 25.88
CA ASN A 111 -5.77 -6.39 25.72
C ASN A 111 -7.16 -5.82 26.01
N VAL A 112 -8.18 -6.40 25.39
CA VAL A 112 -9.58 -6.06 25.66
C VAL A 112 -10.27 -7.24 26.33
N GLY A 113 -10.85 -6.98 27.50
CA GLY A 113 -11.69 -7.95 28.20
C GLY A 113 -13.01 -8.21 27.45
N LYS A 114 -13.73 -9.28 27.80
CA LYS A 114 -15.10 -9.51 27.30
C LYS A 114 -16.04 -8.38 27.69
N SER A 115 -15.76 -7.68 28.78
CA SER A 115 -16.46 -6.47 29.23
C SER A 115 -16.25 -5.25 28.32
N GLY A 116 -15.28 -5.28 27.40
CA GLY A 116 -14.85 -4.11 26.62
C GLY A 116 -13.83 -3.22 27.35
N ARG A 117 -13.41 -3.58 28.57
CA ARG A 117 -12.36 -2.88 29.31
C ARG A 117 -10.98 -3.09 28.69
N ILE A 118 -10.15 -2.06 28.76
CA ILE A 118 -8.80 -2.05 28.20
C ILE A 118 -7.79 -2.32 29.32
N TYR A 119 -7.01 -3.38 29.16
CA TYR A 119 -5.98 -3.83 30.09
C TYR A 119 -4.61 -3.34 29.61
N ILE A 120 -3.94 -2.56 30.45
CA ILE A 120 -2.66 -1.90 30.14
C ILE A 120 -1.72 -2.00 31.33
N GLY A 121 -0.43 -1.77 31.10
CA GLY A 121 0.58 -1.78 32.15
C GLY A 121 1.65 -0.70 31.97
N THR A 122 2.00 -0.03 33.07
CA THR A 122 3.02 1.02 33.07
C THR A 122 4.43 0.43 33.21
N LYS A 123 5.41 1.11 32.64
CA LYS A 123 6.82 0.74 32.69
C LYS A 123 7.74 1.96 32.82
N GLN A 124 8.90 1.75 33.44
CA GLN A 124 9.97 2.74 33.59
C GLN A 124 10.52 3.25 32.26
N GLY A 125 11.14 4.43 32.30
CA GLY A 125 11.95 4.97 31.22
C GLY A 125 13.37 4.39 31.23
N TYR A 126 14.33 5.22 30.85
CA TYR A 126 15.76 4.93 30.97
C TYR A 126 16.38 5.91 31.97
N PRO A 127 17.22 5.46 32.92
CA PRO A 127 17.81 6.34 33.91
C PRO A 127 18.81 7.28 33.24
N LYS A 128 18.75 8.56 33.59
CA LYS A 128 19.74 9.58 33.20
C LYS A 128 20.87 9.67 34.22
N ASP A 129 21.92 10.40 33.87
CA ASP A 129 23.06 10.63 34.76
C ASP A 129 22.60 11.18 36.11
N GLY A 130 22.95 10.48 37.20
CA GLY A 130 22.58 10.83 38.57
C GLY A 130 21.31 10.15 39.10
N GLU A 131 20.49 9.54 38.24
CA GLU A 131 19.31 8.77 38.65
C GLU A 131 19.67 7.31 38.97
N LYS A 132 18.95 6.70 39.91
CA LYS A 132 19.17 5.31 40.32
C LYS A 132 18.00 4.44 39.89
N ARG A 133 18.28 3.18 39.56
CA ARG A 133 17.22 2.20 39.26
C ARG A 133 16.22 2.00 40.40
N SER A 134 16.65 2.23 41.64
CA SER A 134 15.79 2.18 42.83
C SER A 134 14.75 3.30 42.88
N ASP A 135 14.92 4.38 42.11
CA ASP A 135 14.01 5.54 42.12
C ASP A 135 12.66 5.16 41.49
N TYR A 136 12.66 4.22 40.54
CA TYR A 136 11.44 3.62 40.03
C TYR A 136 10.92 2.57 41.00
N LEU A 137 9.78 2.83 41.63
CA LEU A 137 9.21 1.90 42.61
C LEU A 137 8.66 0.62 41.98
N GLY A 138 8.26 0.68 40.71
CA GLY A 138 7.67 -0.42 39.95
C GLY A 138 6.47 0.02 39.11
N GLY A 139 6.05 -0.85 38.20
CA GLY A 139 4.92 -0.63 37.30
C GLY A 139 3.60 -1.10 37.88
N HIS A 140 2.52 -0.53 37.36
CA HIS A 140 1.16 -0.81 37.78
C HIS A 140 0.38 -1.47 36.64
N PRO A 141 -0.23 -2.65 36.86
CA PRO A 141 -1.33 -3.11 36.02
C PRO A 141 -2.50 -2.13 36.16
N MET A 142 -3.19 -1.84 35.06
CA MET A 142 -4.33 -0.93 35.03
C MET A 142 -5.44 -1.47 34.14
N VAL A 143 -6.68 -1.14 34.48
CA VAL A 143 -7.88 -1.49 33.72
C VAL A 143 -8.71 -0.23 33.51
N TYR A 144 -8.77 0.24 32.28
CA TYR A 144 -9.60 1.36 31.87
C TYR A 144 -10.95 0.84 31.37
N ASP A 145 -12.05 1.46 31.81
CA ASP A 145 -13.40 1.16 31.35
C ASP A 145 -13.91 2.29 30.45
N PRO A 146 -13.92 2.11 29.11
CA PRO A 146 -14.39 3.14 28.19
C PRO A 146 -15.87 3.53 28.37
N SER A 147 -16.68 2.68 29.01
CA SER A 147 -18.11 2.93 29.19
C SER A 147 -18.38 3.92 30.33
N THR A 148 -17.52 3.94 31.35
CA THR A 148 -17.64 4.82 32.53
C THR A 148 -16.59 5.91 32.56
N GLY A 149 -15.50 5.77 31.80
CA GLY A 149 -14.35 6.67 31.83
C GLY A 149 -13.49 6.50 33.09
N THR A 150 -13.62 5.39 33.82
CA THR A 150 -12.89 5.16 35.08
C THR A 150 -11.72 4.20 34.87
N THR A 151 -10.61 4.44 35.58
CA THR A 151 -9.46 3.53 35.60
C THR A 151 -9.35 2.87 36.97
N ARG A 152 -9.14 1.56 36.98
CA ARG A 152 -8.69 0.82 38.16
C ARG A 152 -7.18 0.62 38.09
N VAL A 153 -6.47 1.11 39.10
CA VAL A 153 -5.03 0.94 39.27
C VAL A 153 -4.78 -0.17 40.29
N TYR A 154 -3.91 -1.12 39.97
CA TYR A 154 -3.46 -2.16 40.89
C TYR A 154 -2.08 -1.82 41.46
N ASP A 155 -1.80 -2.25 42.70
CA ASP A 155 -0.51 -2.01 43.36
C ASP A 155 0.66 -2.64 42.61
N ILE A 156 1.87 -2.18 42.91
CA ILE A 156 3.11 -2.69 42.30
C ILE A 156 3.30 -4.17 42.69
N PRO A 157 3.31 -5.11 41.73
CA PRO A 157 3.45 -6.54 42.03
C PRO A 157 4.86 -6.93 42.47
N ILE A 158 5.88 -6.40 41.77
CA ILE A 158 7.30 -6.62 42.07
C ILE A 158 8.01 -5.27 42.05
N LYS A 159 8.72 -4.96 43.14
CA LYS A 159 9.44 -3.67 43.27
C LYS A 159 10.48 -3.51 42.16
N HIS A 160 10.60 -2.30 41.65
CA HIS A 160 11.57 -1.88 40.62
C HIS A 160 11.40 -2.55 39.25
N GLN A 161 10.37 -3.38 39.07
CA GLN A 161 10.04 -3.99 37.79
C GLN A 161 8.83 -3.30 37.16
N GLY A 162 8.86 -3.10 35.85
CA GLY A 162 7.71 -2.58 35.10
C GLY A 162 6.85 -3.70 34.52
N ILE A 163 5.64 -3.36 34.07
CA ILE A 163 4.70 -4.32 33.51
C ILE A 163 4.91 -4.44 32.00
N ILE A 164 5.06 -5.67 31.51
CA ILE A 164 5.28 -5.96 30.08
C ILE A 164 4.13 -6.72 29.42
N SER A 165 3.26 -7.37 30.20
CA SER A 165 2.02 -7.98 29.71
C SER A 165 0.93 -7.97 30.77
N VAL A 166 -0.32 -7.75 30.34
CA VAL A 166 -1.55 -7.90 31.15
C VAL A 166 -2.61 -8.54 30.26
N THR A 167 -2.94 -9.79 30.53
CA THR A 167 -3.87 -10.59 29.70
C THR A 167 -5.06 -11.05 30.54
N PRO A 168 -6.28 -10.54 30.27
CA PRO A 168 -7.44 -10.82 31.10
C PRO A 168 -8.03 -12.22 30.88
N ASP A 169 -8.48 -12.85 31.96
CA ASP A 169 -9.46 -13.93 31.98
C ASP A 169 -10.60 -13.58 32.95
N GLU A 170 -11.44 -12.65 32.50
CA GLU A 170 -12.57 -12.15 33.29
C GLU A 170 -13.55 -13.24 33.71
N SER A 171 -13.63 -14.35 32.95
CA SER A 171 -14.50 -15.48 33.31
C SER A 171 -14.09 -16.17 34.61
N ARG A 172 -12.85 -15.97 35.03
CA ARG A 172 -12.29 -16.47 36.29
C ARG A 172 -11.97 -15.34 37.28
N GLY A 173 -12.30 -14.09 36.95
CA GLY A 173 -11.99 -12.94 37.80
C GLY A 173 -10.50 -12.65 37.94
N VAL A 174 -9.66 -13.08 36.98
CA VAL A 174 -8.21 -12.88 37.03
C VAL A 174 -7.66 -12.19 35.78
N ALA A 175 -6.47 -11.62 35.90
CA ALA A 175 -5.59 -11.35 34.77
C ALA A 175 -4.24 -12.00 34.99
N TYR A 176 -3.61 -12.46 33.92
CA TYR A 176 -2.24 -12.94 33.95
C TYR A 176 -1.31 -11.79 33.59
N ILE A 177 -0.29 -11.57 34.41
CA ILE A 177 0.62 -10.44 34.23
C ILE A 177 2.07 -10.91 34.14
N SER A 178 2.88 -10.14 33.40
CA SER A 178 4.32 -10.31 33.34
C SER A 178 5.03 -9.02 33.73
N THR A 179 6.01 -9.13 34.64
CA THR A 179 6.86 -8.03 35.09
C THR A 179 8.27 -8.14 34.49
N CYS A 180 9.04 -7.07 34.52
CA CYS A 180 10.39 -7.04 33.96
C CYS A 180 11.34 -6.08 34.69
N SER A 181 12.54 -6.57 35.05
CA SER A 181 13.60 -5.75 35.69
C SER A 181 14.39 -4.86 34.73
N ASP A 182 14.32 -5.09 33.41
CA ASP A 182 15.19 -4.47 32.40
C ASP A 182 16.69 -4.58 32.72
N GLU A 183 17.09 -5.62 33.46
CA GLU A 183 18.48 -5.95 33.71
C GLU A 183 19.10 -6.61 32.47
N ARG A 184 20.42 -6.48 32.33
CA ARG A 184 21.16 -7.02 31.19
C ARG A 184 22.37 -7.82 31.70
N PRO A 185 22.75 -8.93 31.05
CA PRO A 185 22.22 -9.42 29.77
C PRO A 185 20.92 -10.23 29.87
N VAL A 186 20.57 -10.74 31.05
CA VAL A 186 19.35 -11.53 31.29
C VAL A 186 18.51 -10.82 32.35
N GLU A 187 17.28 -10.47 32.01
CA GLU A 187 16.33 -9.84 32.93
C GLU A 187 15.56 -10.89 33.75
N SER A 188 15.15 -10.52 34.96
CA SER A 188 14.14 -11.26 35.72
C SER A 188 12.76 -10.87 35.19
N THR A 189 11.90 -11.87 34.95
CA THR A 189 10.55 -11.68 34.39
C THR A 189 9.56 -12.64 35.06
N HIS A 190 8.68 -12.11 35.90
CA HIS A 190 7.78 -12.94 36.69
C HIS A 190 6.46 -13.15 35.95
N PHE A 191 6.08 -14.42 35.77
CA PHE A 191 4.75 -14.82 35.35
C PHE A 191 3.84 -14.90 36.58
N MET A 192 2.78 -14.10 36.63
CA MET A 192 1.95 -13.97 37.83
C MET A 192 0.46 -13.98 37.51
N ILE A 193 -0.35 -14.25 38.52
CA ILE A 193 -1.81 -14.10 38.51
C ILE A 193 -2.18 -12.89 39.36
N LEU A 194 -2.98 -11.99 38.80
CA LEU A 194 -3.66 -10.90 39.47
C LEU A 194 -5.13 -11.28 39.66
N ASP A 195 -5.58 -11.31 40.92
CA ASP A 195 -7.00 -11.38 41.25
C ASP A 195 -7.64 -10.00 41.03
N LEU A 196 -8.60 -9.92 40.10
CA LEU A 196 -9.18 -8.65 39.66
C LEU A 196 -10.08 -8.02 40.72
N GLU A 197 -10.58 -8.78 41.70
CA GLU A 197 -11.45 -8.23 42.75
C GLU A 197 -10.63 -7.69 43.92
N SER A 198 -9.76 -8.51 44.49
CA SER A 198 -8.96 -8.19 45.68
C SER A 198 -7.67 -7.44 45.37
N GLY A 199 -7.21 -7.46 44.11
CA GLY A 199 -5.92 -6.89 43.71
C GLY A 199 -4.69 -7.68 44.17
N LYS A 200 -4.89 -8.88 44.73
CA LYS A 200 -3.79 -9.73 45.22
C LYS A 200 -3.07 -10.43 44.09
N TYR A 201 -1.77 -10.59 44.26
CA TYR A 201 -0.91 -11.29 43.31
C TYR A 201 -0.50 -12.68 43.81
N ARG A 202 -0.34 -13.61 42.87
CA ARG A 202 0.38 -14.87 43.07
C ARG A 202 1.47 -14.99 42.03
N ASP A 203 2.72 -15.03 42.49
CA ASP A 203 3.88 -15.33 41.66
C ASP A 203 3.90 -16.82 41.30
N LEU A 204 4.05 -17.12 40.01
CA LEU A 204 4.08 -18.50 39.50
C LEU A 204 5.50 -18.94 39.17
N LEU A 205 6.27 -18.09 38.48
CA LEU A 205 7.61 -18.41 38.01
C LEU A 205 8.38 -17.18 37.51
N ASP A 206 9.65 -17.02 37.92
CA ASP A 206 10.60 -16.18 37.19
C ASP A 206 11.09 -16.91 35.93
N CYS A 207 10.61 -16.46 34.78
CA CYS A 207 10.85 -17.06 33.48
C CYS A 207 12.16 -16.58 32.83
N ARG A 208 12.73 -15.48 33.33
CA ARG A 208 13.97 -14.85 32.84
C ARG A 208 14.03 -14.64 31.31
N HIS A 209 12.87 -14.44 30.67
CA HIS A 209 12.75 -14.31 29.22
C HIS A 209 12.38 -12.89 28.83
N MET A 210 13.13 -12.29 27.91
CA MET A 210 12.90 -10.90 27.55
C MET A 210 11.63 -10.68 26.74
N TYR A 211 10.96 -9.55 27.00
CA TYR A 211 9.75 -9.11 26.28
C TYR A 211 8.72 -10.23 26.06
N ALA A 212 8.12 -10.70 27.15
CA ALA A 212 7.11 -11.75 27.12
C ALA A 212 5.68 -11.19 27.04
N PHE A 213 4.92 -11.65 26.06
CA PHE A 213 3.47 -11.47 25.99
C PHE A 213 2.80 -12.73 26.57
N ILE A 214 1.78 -12.58 27.41
CA ILE A 214 1.01 -13.74 27.90
C ILE A 214 -0.19 -13.94 26.99
N VAL A 215 -0.45 -15.19 26.62
CA VAL A 215 -1.67 -15.61 25.91
C VAL A 215 -2.46 -16.61 26.75
N VAL A 216 -3.78 -16.66 26.57
CA VAL A 216 -4.69 -17.55 27.28
C VAL A 216 -5.48 -18.39 26.29
N ASP A 217 -5.39 -19.71 26.38
CA ASP A 217 -6.02 -20.63 25.44
C ASP A 217 -7.53 -20.85 25.69
N TYR A 218 -8.14 -21.72 24.88
CA TYR A 218 -9.56 -22.08 24.96
C TYR A 218 -9.97 -22.79 26.27
N LEU A 219 -9.01 -23.34 27.03
CA LEU A 219 -9.21 -23.99 28.33
C LEU A 219 -8.95 -23.02 29.50
N GLY A 220 -8.50 -21.80 29.23
CA GLY A 220 -8.06 -20.84 30.23
C GLY A 220 -6.62 -21.06 30.72
N ARG A 221 -5.82 -21.90 30.04
CA ARG A 221 -4.42 -22.08 30.38
C ARG A 221 -3.62 -20.88 29.86
N ALA A 222 -2.73 -20.37 30.69
CA ALA A 222 -1.93 -19.18 30.38
C ALA A 222 -0.48 -19.56 30.10
N TYR A 223 0.12 -18.91 29.09
CA TYR A 223 1.44 -19.27 28.55
C TYR A 223 2.43 -18.12 28.63
N HIS A 224 3.68 -18.44 28.97
CA HIS A 224 4.79 -17.48 29.04
C HIS A 224 6.09 -18.13 28.55
N PRO A 225 6.92 -17.48 27.72
CA PRO A 225 8.19 -18.05 27.27
C PRO A 225 9.20 -18.09 28.43
N ILE A 226 10.10 -19.07 28.43
CA ILE A 226 11.17 -19.21 29.43
C ILE A 226 12.52 -19.13 28.71
N LEU A 227 13.51 -18.54 29.37
CA LEU A 227 14.90 -18.56 28.93
C LEU A 227 15.35 -19.96 28.47
N GLY A 228 15.98 -20.05 27.30
CA GLY A 228 16.46 -21.32 26.74
C GLY A 228 15.40 -22.14 25.99
N GLY A 229 14.18 -21.62 25.83
CA GLY A 229 13.18 -22.17 24.91
C GLY A 229 12.15 -23.11 25.53
N GLU A 230 12.10 -23.28 26.84
CA GLU A 230 10.92 -23.89 27.46
C GLU A 230 9.74 -22.89 27.48
N ILE A 231 8.52 -23.38 27.63
CA ILE A 231 7.31 -22.56 27.76
C ILE A 231 6.62 -22.87 29.10
N ALA A 232 6.39 -21.86 29.93
CA ALA A 232 5.56 -22.01 31.12
C ALA A 232 4.09 -22.11 30.71
N ARG A 233 3.37 -23.11 31.23
CA ARG A 233 1.92 -23.24 31.13
C ARG A 233 1.31 -23.30 32.52
N TYR A 234 0.48 -22.32 32.88
CA TYR A 234 -0.38 -22.41 34.05
C TYR A 234 -1.74 -22.97 33.66
N ASP A 235 -2.21 -24.01 34.37
CA ASP A 235 -3.54 -24.56 34.18
C ASP A 235 -4.42 -24.25 35.39
N PRO A 236 -5.47 -23.41 35.24
CA PRO A 236 -6.36 -23.07 36.36
C PRO A 236 -7.20 -24.26 36.85
N ARG A 237 -7.38 -25.31 36.04
CA ARG A 237 -8.18 -26.50 36.40
C ARG A 237 -7.45 -27.39 37.39
N THR A 238 -6.12 -27.46 37.27
CA THR A 238 -5.26 -28.25 38.16
C THR A 238 -4.48 -27.39 39.15
N ASN A 239 -4.49 -26.08 38.95
CA ASN A 239 -3.74 -25.08 39.71
C ASN A 239 -2.21 -25.31 39.71
N LYS A 240 -1.68 -25.82 38.59
CA LYS A 240 -0.25 -26.16 38.42
C LYS A 240 0.40 -25.34 37.31
N VAL A 241 1.70 -25.10 37.49
CA VAL A 241 2.60 -24.57 36.46
C VAL A 241 3.43 -25.72 35.90
N GLN A 242 3.48 -25.85 34.58
CA GLN A 242 4.28 -26.83 33.87
C GLN A 242 5.31 -26.11 33.00
N ARG A 243 6.48 -26.73 32.83
CA ARG A 243 7.49 -26.33 31.85
C ARG A 243 7.36 -27.26 30.66
N LEU A 244 6.94 -26.71 29.53
CA LEU A 244 6.77 -27.45 28.29
C LEU A 244 8.04 -27.36 27.47
N ARG A 245 8.45 -28.49 26.90
CA ARG A 245 9.36 -28.50 25.76
C ARG A 245 8.62 -27.93 24.55
N GLN A 246 9.33 -27.31 23.61
CA GLN A 246 8.74 -26.95 22.32
C GLN A 246 9.39 -27.75 21.20
N THR A 247 8.62 -28.07 20.16
CA THR A 247 9.14 -28.64 18.92
C THR A 247 8.67 -27.83 17.73
N ILE A 248 9.46 -27.83 16.65
CA ILE A 248 9.09 -27.32 15.33
C ILE A 248 9.20 -28.50 14.37
N ASP A 249 8.08 -28.88 13.75
CA ASP A 249 8.00 -30.00 12.82
C ASP A 249 8.53 -31.31 13.43
N GLY A 250 8.24 -31.52 14.71
CA GLY A 250 8.66 -32.71 15.49
C GLY A 250 10.08 -32.66 16.05
N MET A 251 10.88 -31.65 15.71
CA MET A 251 12.27 -31.51 16.15
C MET A 251 12.43 -30.38 17.17
N ALA A 252 13.51 -30.39 17.97
CA ALA A 252 13.84 -29.25 18.83
C ALA A 252 14.16 -28.00 17.99
N PRO A 253 13.87 -26.77 18.48
CA PRO A 253 14.21 -25.55 17.76
C PRO A 253 15.70 -25.46 17.44
N THR A 254 16.01 -25.03 16.22
CA THR A 254 17.39 -24.78 15.80
C THR A 254 17.91 -23.48 16.40
N ALA A 255 19.24 -23.29 16.43
CA ALA A 255 19.84 -22.03 16.87
C ALA A 255 19.36 -20.84 16.00
N ASP A 256 19.23 -21.06 14.69
CA ASP A 256 18.81 -20.04 13.73
C ASP A 256 17.37 -19.56 13.94
N SER A 257 16.51 -20.43 14.50
CA SER A 257 15.13 -20.05 14.84
C SER A 257 15.04 -18.95 15.91
N GLN A 258 16.09 -18.79 16.73
CA GLN A 258 16.14 -17.94 17.92
C GLN A 258 15.10 -18.26 19.02
N LEU A 259 14.21 -19.25 18.82
CA LEU A 259 13.14 -19.62 19.75
C LEU A 259 13.65 -20.23 21.07
N ALA A 260 14.88 -20.74 21.08
CA ALA A 260 15.53 -21.36 22.24
C ALA A 260 16.89 -20.72 22.57
N ASN A 261 17.04 -19.41 22.31
CA ASN A 261 18.32 -18.72 22.52
C ASN A 261 18.76 -18.76 24.01
N PRO A 262 19.99 -19.22 24.33
CA PRO A 262 20.46 -19.36 25.71
C PRO A 262 20.66 -18.01 26.44
N LYS A 263 20.65 -16.89 25.71
CA LYS A 263 20.70 -15.52 26.26
C LYS A 263 19.35 -14.81 26.21
N SER A 264 18.27 -15.55 25.92
CA SER A 264 16.95 -15.05 25.57
C SER A 264 16.95 -14.29 24.24
N HIS A 265 15.88 -14.44 23.48
CA HIS A 265 15.60 -13.61 22.32
C HIS A 265 14.12 -13.23 22.36
N PRO A 266 13.72 -11.99 22.01
CA PRO A 266 12.33 -11.60 22.09
C PRO A 266 11.46 -12.44 21.14
N ILE A 267 10.38 -13.01 21.66
CA ILE A 267 9.40 -13.77 20.88
C ILE A 267 8.10 -12.97 20.87
N ASN A 268 7.71 -12.55 19.67
CA ASN A 268 6.42 -11.95 19.46
C ASN A 268 5.43 -13.04 19.08
N TRP A 269 4.37 -13.20 19.85
CA TRP A 269 3.36 -14.21 19.56
C TRP A 269 1.95 -13.68 19.84
N GLU A 270 0.95 -14.31 19.25
CA GLU A 270 -0.45 -13.98 19.48
C GLU A 270 -1.34 -15.18 19.18
N ILE A 271 -2.52 -15.21 19.78
CA ILE A 271 -3.42 -16.36 19.72
C ILE A 271 -4.54 -16.17 18.68
N SER A 272 -4.87 -17.27 18.01
CA SER A 272 -6.06 -17.39 17.14
C SER A 272 -7.38 -17.07 17.88
N PRO A 273 -8.42 -16.63 17.16
CA PRO A 273 -9.73 -16.31 17.75
C PRO A 273 -10.38 -17.48 18.52
N ASP A 274 -10.21 -18.72 18.02
CA ASP A 274 -10.70 -19.93 18.69
C ASP A 274 -9.83 -20.36 19.89
N ARG A 275 -8.70 -19.68 20.07
CA ARG A 275 -7.70 -19.87 21.12
C ARG A 275 -7.05 -21.27 21.11
N ARG A 276 -6.99 -21.92 19.95
CA ARG A 276 -6.39 -23.26 19.78
C ARG A 276 -5.03 -23.24 19.10
N THR A 277 -4.70 -22.17 18.39
CA THR A 277 -3.40 -21.97 17.75
C THR A 277 -2.72 -20.71 18.28
N LEU A 278 -1.42 -20.83 18.59
CA LEU A 278 -0.53 -19.72 18.91
C LEU A 278 0.41 -19.47 17.74
N TYR A 279 0.42 -18.25 17.20
CA TYR A 279 1.36 -17.84 16.15
C TYR A 279 2.54 -17.11 16.75
N ALA A 280 3.75 -17.39 16.31
CA ALA A 280 4.95 -16.80 16.88
C ALA A 280 5.99 -16.41 15.82
N VAL A 281 6.74 -15.36 16.12
CA VAL A 281 7.89 -14.87 15.39
C VAL A 281 8.98 -14.52 16.40
N ALA A 282 10.17 -15.06 16.24
CA ALA A 282 11.33 -14.51 16.92
C ALA A 282 11.66 -13.15 16.29
N MET A 283 11.76 -12.06 17.07
CA MET A 283 11.67 -10.70 16.52
C MET A 283 12.70 -10.36 15.43
N SER A 284 13.87 -11.01 15.40
CA SER A 284 14.90 -10.76 14.37
C SER A 284 15.00 -11.88 13.33
N GLY A 285 14.07 -12.83 13.37
CA GLY A 285 13.95 -13.92 12.41
C GLY A 285 12.95 -13.56 11.33
N ASN A 286 13.08 -14.23 10.18
CA ASN A 286 12.22 -14.08 9.02
C ASN A 286 11.25 -15.26 8.88
N GLN A 287 10.77 -15.84 9.99
CA GLN A 287 10.02 -17.09 9.99
C GLN A 287 8.77 -16.98 10.89
N LEU A 288 7.61 -17.34 10.34
CA LEU A 288 6.37 -17.49 11.09
C LEU A 288 6.21 -18.94 11.56
N TYR A 289 5.80 -19.13 12.82
CA TYR A 289 5.52 -20.44 13.41
C TYR A 289 4.09 -20.48 13.92
N ALA A 290 3.51 -21.69 13.96
CA ALA A 290 2.24 -21.95 14.63
C ALA A 290 2.37 -23.12 15.60
N TYR A 291 1.84 -22.98 16.81
CA TYR A 291 1.79 -24.02 17.83
C TYR A 291 0.35 -24.47 18.09
N ASP A 292 0.15 -25.78 18.17
CA ASP A 292 -1.13 -26.37 18.55
C ASP A 292 -1.26 -26.39 20.08
N LEU A 293 -2.25 -25.66 20.58
CA LEU A 293 -2.59 -25.57 22.00
C LEU A 293 -3.58 -26.65 22.42
N SER A 294 -3.99 -27.58 21.56
CA SER A 294 -4.99 -28.58 21.91
C SER A 294 -4.50 -29.63 22.92
N GLY A 295 -3.19 -29.92 22.94
CA GLY A 295 -2.60 -31.00 23.74
C GLY A 295 -2.48 -30.73 25.24
N ASP A 296 -2.52 -31.79 26.06
CA ASP A 296 -2.32 -31.75 27.52
C ASP A 296 -0.93 -32.26 27.97
N GLY A 297 -0.09 -32.73 27.03
CA GLY A 297 1.25 -33.27 27.30
C GLY A 297 2.27 -32.23 27.82
N ASP A 298 3.53 -32.66 27.93
CA ASP A 298 4.68 -31.85 28.37
C ASP A 298 5.44 -31.15 27.23
N THR A 299 4.89 -31.22 26.02
CA THR A 299 5.50 -30.73 24.79
C THR A 299 4.48 -29.89 24.03
N LEU A 300 4.88 -28.70 23.59
CA LEU A 300 4.11 -27.78 22.76
C LEU A 300 4.51 -27.98 21.29
N PRO A 301 3.70 -28.68 20.49
CA PRO A 301 4.02 -28.96 19.10
C PRO A 301 3.82 -27.72 18.24
N GLY A 302 4.89 -27.29 17.58
CA GLY A 302 4.91 -26.20 16.62
C GLY A 302 5.23 -26.69 15.21
N ARG A 303 4.92 -25.85 14.22
CA ARG A 303 5.26 -26.04 12.80
C ARG A 303 5.74 -24.75 12.18
N SER A 304 6.65 -24.87 11.22
CA SER A 304 7.07 -23.76 10.37
C SER A 304 5.97 -23.44 9.35
N LEU A 305 5.63 -22.15 9.19
CA LEU A 305 4.66 -21.68 8.20
C LEU A 305 5.29 -21.02 6.97
N GLY A 306 6.62 -20.98 6.87
CA GLY A 306 7.35 -20.26 5.82
C GLY A 306 7.72 -18.80 6.17
N PRO A 307 8.58 -18.17 5.36
CA PRO A 307 9.18 -16.90 5.72
C PRO A 307 8.19 -15.74 5.71
N LEU A 308 8.44 -14.70 6.53
CA LEU A 308 7.60 -13.48 6.53
C LEU A 308 7.72 -12.72 5.21
N SER A 309 8.92 -12.67 4.65
CA SER A 309 9.17 -12.20 3.28
C SER A 309 10.18 -13.10 2.60
N GLY A 310 9.79 -13.73 1.49
CA GLY A 310 10.68 -14.59 0.70
C GLY A 310 11.82 -13.84 0.01
N ARG A 311 11.81 -12.50 0.00
CA ARG A 311 12.84 -11.65 -0.62
C ARG A 311 13.79 -11.00 0.37
N ALA A 312 13.43 -11.01 1.66
CA ALA A 312 14.24 -10.41 2.69
C ALA A 312 15.34 -11.37 3.14
N GLU A 313 16.57 -10.87 3.22
CA GLU A 313 17.66 -11.59 3.88
C GLU A 313 17.44 -11.61 5.40
N LYS A 314 16.90 -10.50 5.92
CA LYS A 314 16.63 -10.31 7.34
C LYS A 314 15.38 -9.46 7.55
N THR A 315 14.68 -9.71 8.64
CA THR A 315 13.55 -8.92 9.11
C THR A 315 13.71 -8.52 10.58
N ASP A 316 13.12 -7.39 10.99
CA ASP A 316 12.79 -7.05 12.39
C ASP A 316 11.26 -6.96 12.51
N CYS A 317 10.65 -7.88 13.25
CA CYS A 317 9.21 -8.02 13.45
C CYS A 317 8.85 -7.84 14.93
N ARG A 318 8.52 -6.60 15.31
CA ARG A 318 8.09 -6.25 16.67
C ARG A 318 6.57 -6.20 16.83
N ALA A 319 5.84 -6.27 15.71
CA ALA A 319 4.42 -6.07 15.66
C ALA A 319 3.75 -7.27 14.99
N LEU A 320 3.02 -8.05 15.78
CA LEU A 320 2.21 -9.20 15.34
C LEU A 320 0.85 -9.12 16.05
N CYS A 321 -0.24 -9.33 15.31
CA CYS A 321 -1.58 -9.53 15.87
C CYS A 321 -2.34 -10.58 15.05
N VAL A 322 -3.44 -11.09 15.60
CA VAL A 322 -4.38 -11.95 14.86
C VAL A 322 -5.74 -11.27 14.84
N ALA A 323 -6.27 -11.05 13.64
CA ALA A 323 -7.59 -10.46 13.42
C ALA A 323 -8.70 -11.43 13.84
N LYS A 324 -9.94 -10.92 14.02
CA LYS A 324 -11.10 -11.76 14.39
C LYS A 324 -11.45 -12.81 13.34
N ASP A 325 -11.11 -12.58 12.08
CA ASP A 325 -11.27 -13.54 10.98
C ASP A 325 -10.17 -14.61 10.93
N GLY A 326 -9.20 -14.57 11.86
CA GLY A 326 -8.08 -15.49 11.95
C GLY A 326 -6.87 -15.10 11.10
N THR A 327 -6.91 -13.99 10.38
CA THR A 327 -5.75 -13.48 9.63
C THR A 327 -4.66 -13.03 10.60
N VAL A 328 -3.47 -13.61 10.48
CA VAL A 328 -2.28 -13.16 11.18
C VAL A 328 -1.72 -11.97 10.41
N TRP A 329 -1.48 -10.85 11.10
CA TRP A 329 -0.85 -9.67 10.53
C TRP A 329 0.48 -9.40 11.23
N ALA A 330 1.51 -9.07 10.44
CA ALA A 330 2.81 -8.69 10.93
C ALA A 330 3.33 -7.42 10.25
N GLY A 331 3.86 -6.50 11.03
CA GLY A 331 4.64 -5.37 10.55
C GLY A 331 6.12 -5.66 10.67
N ILE A 332 6.86 -5.63 9.56
CA ILE A 332 8.29 -5.96 9.52
C ILE A 332 9.12 -4.79 8.98
N ALA A 333 10.35 -4.64 9.48
CA ALA A 333 11.40 -3.95 8.75
C ALA A 333 12.17 -4.98 7.93
N ALA A 334 11.91 -5.05 6.62
CA ALA A 334 12.51 -6.01 5.71
C ALA A 334 13.79 -5.41 5.11
N THR A 335 14.91 -6.13 5.21
CA THR A 335 16.15 -5.81 4.52
C THR A 335 16.26 -6.67 3.26
N ILE A 336 16.12 -6.02 2.11
CA ILE A 336 16.14 -6.66 0.79
C ILE A 336 17.45 -6.28 0.09
N PRO A 337 18.28 -7.26 -0.32
CA PRO A 337 19.52 -7.00 -1.05
C PRO A 337 19.32 -6.06 -2.25
N GLY A 338 20.14 -5.01 -2.34
CA GLY A 338 20.07 -4.00 -3.41
C GLY A 338 18.93 -2.97 -3.29
N ARG A 339 17.98 -3.14 -2.37
CA ARG A 339 16.89 -2.16 -2.11
C ARG A 339 16.99 -1.44 -0.77
N GLY A 340 17.73 -2.02 0.17
CA GLY A 340 17.91 -1.45 1.51
C GLY A 340 16.88 -1.99 2.48
N GLN A 341 16.54 -1.20 3.50
CA GLN A 341 15.53 -1.57 4.49
C GLN A 341 14.27 -0.72 4.35
N ALA A 342 13.11 -1.37 4.31
CA ALA A 342 11.81 -0.73 4.27
C ALA A 342 10.83 -1.37 5.26
N LEU A 343 9.79 -0.63 5.64
CA LEU A 343 8.72 -1.16 6.49
C LEU A 343 7.64 -1.79 5.60
N HIS A 344 7.34 -3.07 5.82
CA HIS A 344 6.40 -3.86 5.06
C HIS A 344 5.23 -4.34 5.92
N LEU A 345 4.12 -4.67 5.26
CA LEU A 345 2.99 -5.35 5.87
C LEU A 345 2.90 -6.78 5.34
N VAL A 346 2.76 -7.75 6.25
CA VAL A 346 2.68 -9.18 5.94
C VAL A 346 1.38 -9.75 6.50
N SER A 347 0.75 -10.66 5.77
CA SER A 347 -0.36 -11.47 6.30
C SER A 347 -0.15 -12.97 6.14
N TYR A 348 -0.82 -13.75 6.96
CA TYR A 348 -0.98 -15.19 6.77
C TYR A 348 -2.39 -15.61 7.16
N GLN A 349 -3.04 -16.43 6.34
CA GLN A 349 -4.30 -17.08 6.65
C GLN A 349 -4.15 -18.61 6.62
N VAL A 350 -4.93 -19.31 7.45
CA VAL A 350 -4.93 -20.78 7.45
C VAL A 350 -5.34 -21.29 6.06
N GLY A 351 -4.47 -22.09 5.46
CA GLY A 351 -4.62 -22.60 4.09
C GLY A 351 -3.61 -22.01 3.12
N ASP A 352 -3.01 -20.86 3.45
CA ASP A 352 -1.90 -20.29 2.67
C ASP A 352 -0.67 -21.20 2.78
N GLU A 353 0.08 -21.33 1.67
CA GLU A 353 1.33 -22.09 1.64
C GLU A 353 2.44 -21.41 2.46
N THR A 354 2.47 -20.07 2.47
CA THR A 354 3.46 -19.23 3.16
C THR A 354 2.86 -17.84 3.45
N PRO A 355 3.39 -17.05 4.41
CA PRO A 355 3.02 -15.65 4.55
C PRO A 355 3.17 -14.85 3.25
N THR A 356 2.24 -13.92 3.04
CA THR A 356 2.25 -12.97 1.93
C THR A 356 2.81 -11.64 2.39
N ASP A 357 3.96 -11.24 1.84
CA ASP A 357 4.49 -9.88 1.94
C ASP A 357 3.77 -8.98 0.93
N HIS A 358 2.94 -8.05 1.44
CA HIS A 358 2.15 -7.13 0.61
C HIS A 358 2.99 -5.97 0.04
N GLY A 359 4.25 -5.83 0.49
CA GLY A 359 5.16 -4.80 0.03
C GLY A 359 5.36 -3.63 1.00
N PRO A 360 6.19 -2.65 0.60
CA PRO A 360 6.60 -1.55 1.46
C PRO A 360 5.49 -0.51 1.65
N ILE A 361 5.48 0.13 2.82
CA ILE A 361 4.47 1.12 3.22
C ILE A 361 4.89 2.53 2.78
N ALA A 362 3.97 3.24 2.15
CA ALA A 362 4.07 4.67 1.83
C ALA A 362 2.99 5.48 2.56
N ILE A 363 3.18 6.79 2.67
CA ILE A 363 2.22 7.72 3.31
C ILE A 363 1.48 8.51 2.23
N SER A 364 0.15 8.36 2.21
CA SER A 364 -0.74 8.99 1.22
C SER A 364 -1.06 10.46 1.51
N ASN A 365 -1.00 10.88 2.76
CA ASN A 365 -1.32 12.22 3.25
C ASN A 365 -0.06 12.93 3.79
N PRO A 366 0.88 13.35 2.92
CA PRO A 366 2.22 13.81 3.34
C PRO A 366 2.25 15.07 4.20
N ASN A 367 1.12 15.74 4.40
CA ASN A 367 0.98 16.95 5.22
C ASN A 367 0.40 16.65 6.62
N TYR A 368 0.34 15.38 7.04
CA TYR A 368 -0.22 14.99 8.35
C TYR A 368 0.59 15.54 9.54
N ALA A 369 1.83 15.96 9.31
CA ALA A 369 2.68 16.64 10.27
C ALA A 369 3.58 17.66 9.57
N THR A 370 4.10 18.59 10.36
CA THR A 370 5.15 19.53 9.91
C THR A 370 6.51 18.92 10.22
N PHE A 371 7.27 18.52 9.20
CA PHE A 371 8.56 17.84 9.38
C PHE A 371 9.77 18.77 9.48
N THR A 372 9.65 19.98 8.95
CA THR A 372 10.73 20.98 8.93
C THR A 372 10.33 22.21 9.72
N ASP A 373 11.30 22.92 10.29
CA ASP A 373 11.09 24.25 10.85
C ASP A 373 10.96 25.32 9.75
N THR A 374 10.83 26.58 10.17
CA THR A 374 10.72 27.74 9.27
C THR A 374 11.97 27.98 8.43
N GLU A 375 13.11 27.41 8.82
CA GLU A 375 14.39 27.48 8.09
C GLU A 375 14.58 26.28 7.15
N GLY A 376 13.60 25.36 7.09
CA GLY A 376 13.65 24.16 6.26
C GLY A 376 14.46 23.01 6.87
N LYS A 377 14.93 23.13 8.11
CA LYS A 377 15.69 22.08 8.79
C LYS A 377 14.73 21.05 9.41
N ALA A 378 15.08 19.77 9.33
CA ALA A 378 14.29 18.70 9.92
C ALA A 378 14.10 18.94 11.44
N LYS A 379 12.84 18.93 11.89
CA LYS A 379 12.52 19.05 13.31
C LYS A 379 13.11 17.87 14.08
N ARG A 380 13.50 18.15 15.33
CA ARG A 380 13.95 17.10 16.25
C ARG A 380 12.90 15.98 16.31
N TRP A 381 13.33 14.73 16.24
CA TRP A 381 12.46 13.55 16.27
C TRP A 381 11.46 13.44 15.11
N HIS A 382 11.71 14.08 13.97
CA HIS A 382 10.88 13.92 12.75
C HIS A 382 11.63 13.16 11.65
N HIS A 383 12.79 12.61 11.97
CA HIS A 383 13.69 11.94 11.04
C HIS A 383 13.30 10.48 10.79
N GLY A 384 12.27 9.91 11.43
CA GLY A 384 11.72 8.57 11.15
C GLY A 384 10.83 8.54 9.91
N VAL A 385 10.73 9.65 9.19
CA VAL A 385 10.01 9.78 7.94
C VAL A 385 10.90 10.48 6.93
N HIS A 386 10.92 10.03 5.69
CA HIS A 386 11.81 10.55 4.65
C HIS A 386 11.19 10.44 3.26
N ARG A 387 11.78 11.15 2.29
CA ARG A 387 11.45 11.01 0.86
C ARG A 387 12.66 10.49 0.11
N THR A 388 12.41 9.70 -0.93
CA THR A 388 13.42 9.14 -1.80
C THR A 388 13.23 9.67 -3.22
N GLY A 389 14.21 10.41 -3.78
CA GLY A 389 14.22 10.81 -5.20
C GLY A 389 12.92 11.39 -5.78
N GLY A 390 12.32 12.39 -5.12
CA GLY A 390 11.02 12.97 -5.52
C GLY A 390 9.85 11.98 -5.49
N GLY A 391 9.99 10.87 -4.78
CA GLY A 391 9.01 9.81 -4.59
C GLY A 391 8.10 10.03 -3.37
N PRO A 392 7.37 8.98 -2.93
CA PRO A 392 6.50 9.07 -1.77
C PRO A 392 7.23 9.41 -0.48
N LEU A 393 6.43 9.79 0.52
CA LEU A 393 6.88 9.93 1.90
C LEU A 393 6.83 8.54 2.56
N LEU A 394 7.94 8.09 3.14
CA LEU A 394 8.12 6.73 3.66
C LEU A 394 8.44 6.75 5.16
N PRO A 395 7.79 5.91 5.99
CA PRO A 395 8.24 5.67 7.35
C PRO A 395 9.52 4.80 7.35
N ARG A 396 10.35 4.90 8.39
CA ARG A 396 11.56 4.08 8.55
C ARG A 396 11.78 3.63 10.00
N TYR A 397 12.86 2.88 10.21
CA TYR A 397 13.24 2.19 11.45
C TYR A 397 12.47 0.91 11.71
N VAL A 398 11.35 0.97 12.42
CA VAL A 398 10.60 -0.21 12.86
C VAL A 398 9.12 0.12 13.04
N ILE A 399 8.27 -0.88 12.85
CA ILE A 399 6.88 -0.86 13.29
C ILE A 399 6.85 -1.33 14.74
N MET A 400 6.30 -0.53 15.65
CA MET A 400 6.32 -0.81 17.09
C MET A 400 5.10 -1.57 17.59
N GLY A 401 3.91 -1.28 17.03
CA GLY A 401 2.66 -1.92 17.39
C GLY A 401 1.79 -2.15 16.15
N ILE A 402 0.91 -3.15 16.25
CA ILE A 402 -0.07 -3.48 15.22
C ILE A 402 -1.37 -3.93 15.88
N CYS A 403 -2.51 -3.53 15.32
CA CYS A 403 -3.79 -4.18 15.54
C CYS A 403 -4.57 -4.25 14.23
N ALA A 404 -5.39 -5.29 14.07
CA ALA A 404 -6.33 -5.41 12.96
C ALA A 404 -7.74 -5.17 13.53
N ALA A 405 -8.43 -4.18 12.96
CA ALA A 405 -9.77 -3.79 13.32
C ALA A 405 -10.82 -4.66 12.61
N ASP A 406 -12.03 -4.67 13.15
CA ASP A 406 -13.16 -5.44 12.63
C ASP A 406 -13.57 -5.08 11.21
N ASP A 407 -13.31 -3.84 10.79
CA ASP A 407 -13.60 -3.34 9.44
C ASP A 407 -12.55 -3.75 8.39
N GLY A 408 -11.54 -4.52 8.81
CA GLY A 408 -10.42 -4.98 7.99
C GLY A 408 -9.28 -3.96 7.86
N THR A 409 -9.34 -2.83 8.58
CA THR A 409 -8.22 -1.88 8.68
C THR A 409 -7.15 -2.41 9.61
N VAL A 410 -5.91 -2.38 9.16
CA VAL A 410 -4.73 -2.67 9.98
C VAL A 410 -4.12 -1.35 10.43
N TYR A 411 -4.04 -1.14 11.74
CA TYR A 411 -3.38 0.01 12.33
C TYR A 411 -1.97 -0.37 12.77
N LEU A 412 -0.99 0.46 12.41
CA LEU A 412 0.42 0.29 12.75
C LEU A 412 0.93 1.52 13.47
N THR A 413 1.92 1.37 14.37
CA THR A 413 2.61 2.53 14.95
C THR A 413 4.08 2.59 14.53
N THR A 414 4.56 3.78 14.18
CA THR A 414 5.97 4.06 13.88
C THR A 414 6.50 5.21 14.74
N LEU A 415 7.81 5.34 14.83
CA LEU A 415 8.50 6.33 15.66
C LEU A 415 9.04 7.49 14.82
N TYR A 416 9.16 8.65 15.47
CA TYR A 416 9.83 9.85 14.95
C TYR A 416 9.23 10.48 13.66
N PRO A 417 8.03 11.09 13.71
CA PRO A 417 7.22 11.30 14.90
C PRO A 417 6.35 10.07 15.23
N PHE A 418 5.82 10.01 16.46
CA PHE A 418 4.95 8.89 16.85
C PHE A 418 3.67 8.94 16.04
N THR A 419 3.50 7.95 15.16
CA THR A 419 2.49 8.00 14.09
C THR A 419 1.67 6.73 14.09
N ILE A 420 0.35 6.88 14.03
CA ILE A 420 -0.60 5.81 13.74
C ILE A 420 -0.81 5.77 12.23
N HIS A 421 -0.56 4.63 11.59
CA HIS A 421 -0.84 4.39 10.18
C HIS A 421 -2.08 3.52 10.07
N ALA A 422 -3.11 3.99 9.37
CA ALA A 422 -4.25 3.17 8.96
C ALA A 422 -3.99 2.62 7.54
N VAL A 423 -4.08 1.30 7.40
CA VAL A 423 -3.79 0.57 6.16
C VAL A 423 -4.93 -0.41 5.86
N ARG A 424 -5.33 -0.50 4.59
CA ARG A 424 -6.20 -1.57 4.08
C ARG A 424 -5.54 -2.17 2.84
N ILE A 425 -5.82 -3.44 2.55
CA ILE A 425 -5.46 -4.05 1.26
C ILE A 425 -6.72 -4.05 0.39
N PRO A 426 -6.84 -3.14 -0.60
CA PRO A 426 -8.05 -3.00 -1.40
C PRO A 426 -8.40 -4.29 -2.14
N LYS A 427 -9.67 -4.68 -2.05
CA LYS A 427 -10.27 -5.76 -2.83
C LYS A 427 -10.97 -5.19 -4.05
N VAL A 428 -10.63 -5.62 -5.27
CA VAL A 428 -11.21 -5.08 -6.50
C VAL A 428 -12.02 -6.13 -7.27
N ALA A 429 -13.13 -5.71 -7.88
CA ALA A 429 -13.84 -6.52 -8.87
C ALA A 429 -13.21 -6.31 -10.26
N GLY A 430 -12.93 -7.39 -10.99
CA GLY A 430 -12.56 -7.31 -12.41
C GLY A 430 -13.79 -7.47 -13.29
N ILE A 431 -14.16 -6.42 -14.02
CA ILE A 431 -15.29 -6.40 -14.96
C ILE A 431 -14.70 -6.33 -16.36
N THR A 432 -14.82 -7.41 -17.13
CA THR A 432 -14.13 -7.51 -18.42
C THR A 432 -14.98 -8.07 -19.55
N THR A 433 -14.63 -7.74 -20.78
CA THR A 433 -15.27 -8.24 -22.00
C THR A 433 -14.86 -9.67 -22.33
N GLU A 434 -13.56 -9.97 -22.39
CA GLU A 434 -13.02 -11.32 -22.53
C GLU A 434 -11.70 -11.46 -21.78
N TYR A 435 -11.26 -12.69 -21.49
CA TYR A 435 -10.01 -12.94 -20.78
C TYR A 435 -9.31 -14.16 -21.36
N ARG A 436 -8.31 -13.90 -22.21
CA ARG A 436 -7.44 -14.90 -22.83
C ARG A 436 -5.97 -14.47 -22.80
N HIS A 437 -5.07 -15.37 -23.17
CA HIS A 437 -3.63 -15.07 -23.22
C HIS A 437 -3.31 -13.79 -24.02
N ASN A 438 -2.55 -12.90 -23.40
CA ASN A 438 -2.13 -11.58 -23.91
C ASN A 438 -3.28 -10.60 -24.26
N SER A 439 -4.51 -10.89 -23.83
CA SER A 439 -5.54 -9.84 -23.77
C SER A 439 -5.19 -8.81 -22.71
N HIS A 440 -5.76 -7.61 -22.81
CA HIS A 440 -5.66 -6.57 -21.77
C HIS A 440 -6.02 -7.11 -20.37
N SER A 441 -7.06 -7.92 -20.28
CA SER A 441 -7.51 -8.57 -19.04
C SER A 441 -6.46 -9.50 -18.44
N ASP A 442 -5.72 -10.26 -19.27
CA ASP A 442 -4.59 -11.07 -18.80
C ASP A 442 -3.44 -10.19 -18.29
N VAL A 443 -2.99 -9.21 -19.07
CA VAL A 443 -1.82 -8.41 -18.68
C VAL A 443 -2.06 -7.46 -17.51
N LEU A 444 -3.32 -7.16 -17.17
CA LEU A 444 -3.72 -6.38 -15.99
C LEU A 444 -4.15 -7.26 -14.81
N LEU A 445 -5.15 -8.13 -15.00
CA LEU A 445 -5.77 -8.86 -13.89
C LEU A 445 -4.92 -10.06 -13.44
N THR A 446 -4.21 -10.75 -14.33
CA THR A 446 -3.33 -11.88 -13.94
C THR A 446 -2.20 -11.40 -13.04
N ARG A 447 -1.78 -10.13 -13.11
CA ARG A 447 -0.76 -9.57 -12.21
C ARG A 447 -1.18 -9.61 -10.75
N LEU A 448 -2.47 -9.43 -10.48
CA LEU A 448 -3.05 -9.49 -9.14
C LEU A 448 -3.10 -10.93 -8.58
N LEU A 449 -2.99 -11.93 -9.45
CA LEU A 449 -3.02 -13.35 -9.09
C LEU A 449 -1.63 -13.96 -9.01
N LYS A 450 -0.70 -13.45 -9.82
CA LYS A 450 0.70 -13.87 -9.87
C LYS A 450 1.57 -12.75 -9.32
N THR A 451 2.21 -12.01 -10.22
CA THR A 451 3.16 -10.93 -9.92
C THR A 451 3.19 -9.93 -11.09
N ASP A 452 3.89 -8.82 -10.91
CA ASP A 452 4.26 -7.83 -11.94
C ASP A 452 5.13 -8.37 -13.10
N THR A 453 5.52 -9.64 -13.04
CA THR A 453 6.21 -10.37 -14.11
C THR A 453 5.36 -11.49 -14.72
N LEU A 454 4.13 -11.71 -14.23
CA LEU A 454 3.18 -12.73 -14.72
C LEU A 454 3.66 -14.19 -14.63
N ASP A 455 4.77 -14.46 -13.94
CA ASP A 455 5.40 -15.77 -13.79
C ASP A 455 5.53 -16.22 -12.32
N GLY A 456 5.05 -15.40 -11.37
CA GLY A 456 5.11 -15.70 -9.93
C GLY A 456 6.42 -15.29 -9.26
N ARG A 457 7.38 -14.68 -9.97
CA ARG A 457 8.72 -14.38 -9.45
C ARG A 457 8.94 -12.91 -9.07
N GLY A 458 8.20 -12.00 -9.70
CA GLY A 458 8.31 -10.55 -9.50
C GLY A 458 7.55 -10.02 -8.28
N ALA A 459 7.36 -8.71 -8.19
CA ALA A 459 6.60 -8.08 -7.11
C ALA A 459 5.11 -8.40 -7.13
N THR A 460 4.53 -8.61 -5.94
CA THR A 460 3.10 -8.81 -5.79
C THR A 460 2.42 -7.45 -5.74
N PRO A 461 1.42 -7.18 -6.58
CA PRO A 461 0.60 -5.99 -6.47
C PRO A 461 -0.06 -5.86 -5.09
N SER A 462 -0.20 -4.62 -4.64
CA SER A 462 -0.73 -4.18 -3.36
C SER A 462 -2.26 -4.20 -3.24
N ILE A 463 -2.96 -4.72 -4.25
CA ILE A 463 -4.42 -4.87 -4.30
C ILE A 463 -4.78 -6.31 -4.66
N LYS A 464 -5.95 -6.79 -4.22
CA LYS A 464 -6.39 -8.18 -4.45
C LYS A 464 -7.60 -8.22 -5.39
N LEU A 465 -7.58 -9.14 -6.35
CA LEU A 465 -8.77 -9.46 -7.14
C LEU A 465 -9.75 -10.24 -6.26
N ALA A 466 -10.96 -9.73 -6.08
CA ALA A 466 -11.98 -10.32 -5.22
C ALA A 466 -13.02 -11.12 -5.99
N SER A 467 -13.30 -10.73 -7.23
CA SER A 467 -14.32 -11.32 -8.08
C SER A 467 -14.07 -10.96 -9.54
N LEU A 468 -14.72 -11.72 -10.42
CA LEU A 468 -14.66 -11.53 -11.85
C LEU A 468 -16.06 -11.55 -12.48
N PHE A 469 -16.26 -10.70 -13.47
CA PHE A 469 -17.31 -10.80 -14.48
C PHE A 469 -16.64 -10.80 -15.85
N THR A 470 -17.07 -11.70 -16.74
CA THR A 470 -16.61 -11.74 -18.13
C THR A 470 -17.83 -11.71 -19.05
N ASP A 471 -17.89 -10.76 -19.97
CA ASP A 471 -19.03 -10.61 -20.89
C ASP A 471 -19.11 -11.73 -21.94
N GLN A 472 -17.93 -12.15 -22.43
CA GLN A 472 -17.76 -13.20 -23.43
C GLN A 472 -16.76 -14.26 -22.94
N VAL A 473 -16.93 -15.48 -23.44
CA VAL A 473 -16.11 -16.65 -23.06
C VAL A 473 -15.65 -17.36 -24.33
N PRO A 474 -14.58 -16.89 -24.99
CA PRO A 474 -14.09 -17.52 -26.21
C PRO A 474 -13.50 -18.90 -25.92
N GLY A 475 -13.32 -19.71 -26.96
CA GLY A 475 -12.78 -21.09 -26.82
C GLY A 475 -11.36 -21.17 -26.24
N ASN A 476 -10.62 -20.06 -26.22
CA ASN A 476 -9.29 -19.93 -25.61
C ASN A 476 -9.30 -19.09 -24.30
N ASP A 477 -10.44 -18.99 -23.61
CA ASP A 477 -10.56 -18.33 -22.32
C ASP A 477 -9.59 -18.90 -21.28
N THR A 478 -9.00 -18.00 -20.48
CA THR A 478 -8.12 -18.33 -19.36
C THR A 478 -8.70 -17.94 -18.00
N SER A 479 -9.76 -17.13 -17.95
CA SER A 479 -10.32 -16.65 -16.67
C SER A 479 -10.82 -17.79 -15.80
N ARG A 480 -11.50 -18.80 -16.36
CA ARG A 480 -12.06 -19.91 -15.56
C ARG A 480 -10.96 -20.74 -14.91
N LYS A 481 -9.86 -20.94 -15.64
CA LYS A 481 -8.67 -21.62 -15.12
C LYS A 481 -8.08 -20.85 -13.94
N PHE A 482 -7.78 -19.56 -14.11
CA PHE A 482 -7.17 -18.76 -13.05
C PHE A 482 -8.10 -18.53 -11.87
N ALA A 483 -9.40 -18.37 -12.10
CA ALA A 483 -10.41 -18.30 -11.06
C ALA A 483 -10.40 -19.55 -10.18
N LYS A 484 -10.31 -20.74 -10.77
CA LYS A 484 -10.20 -22.00 -10.02
C LYS A 484 -8.86 -22.12 -9.29
N GLU A 485 -7.74 -21.76 -9.95
CA GLU A 485 -6.39 -21.85 -9.39
C GLU A 485 -6.20 -20.94 -8.17
N HIS A 486 -6.80 -19.74 -8.19
CA HIS A 486 -6.64 -18.72 -7.15
C HIS A 486 -7.89 -18.51 -6.28
N ASN A 487 -8.87 -19.40 -6.35
CA ASN A 487 -10.14 -19.33 -5.61
C ASN A 487 -10.89 -17.99 -5.77
N ILE A 488 -10.94 -17.45 -6.99
CA ILE A 488 -11.67 -16.22 -7.30
C ILE A 488 -13.06 -16.57 -7.86
N PRO A 489 -14.15 -16.08 -7.26
CA PRO A 489 -15.48 -16.30 -7.82
C PRO A 489 -15.67 -15.52 -9.13
N ILE A 490 -16.21 -16.21 -10.15
CA ILE A 490 -16.75 -15.59 -11.37
C ILE A 490 -18.27 -15.52 -11.25
N PHE A 491 -18.85 -14.40 -11.63
CA PHE A 491 -20.28 -14.16 -11.61
C PHE A 491 -20.83 -13.82 -13.00
N ASP A 492 -22.12 -14.12 -13.19
CA ASP A 492 -22.84 -13.87 -14.45
C ASP A 492 -23.39 -12.44 -14.57
N SER A 493 -23.22 -11.61 -13.54
CA SER A 493 -23.62 -10.20 -13.56
C SER A 493 -22.60 -9.30 -12.85
N VAL A 494 -22.51 -8.05 -13.31
CA VAL A 494 -21.73 -7.00 -12.64
C VAL A 494 -22.20 -6.81 -11.20
N ALA A 495 -23.51 -6.83 -10.96
CA ALA A 495 -24.08 -6.67 -9.62
C ALA A 495 -23.55 -7.72 -8.63
N ASP A 496 -23.55 -8.99 -9.02
CA ASP A 496 -23.05 -10.08 -8.16
C ASP A 496 -21.53 -10.00 -7.99
N ALA A 497 -20.77 -9.60 -9.01
CA ALA A 497 -19.33 -9.40 -8.89
C ALA A 497 -19.00 -8.29 -7.87
N LEU A 498 -19.76 -7.20 -7.84
CA LEU A 498 -19.53 -6.08 -6.93
C LEU A 498 -20.03 -6.34 -5.50
N THR A 499 -21.09 -7.14 -5.35
CA THR A 499 -21.74 -7.40 -4.05
C THR A 499 -21.34 -8.73 -3.43
N LEU A 500 -20.67 -9.62 -4.17
CA LEU A 500 -20.44 -11.02 -3.79
C LEU A 500 -21.74 -11.73 -3.36
N LYS A 501 -22.86 -11.41 -4.03
CA LYS A 501 -24.23 -11.86 -3.72
C LYS A 501 -24.77 -11.44 -2.35
N THR A 502 -24.18 -10.41 -1.74
CA THR A 502 -24.70 -9.78 -0.53
C THR A 502 -25.62 -8.59 -0.88
N ASP A 503 -26.19 -7.95 0.14
CA ASP A 503 -27.02 -6.75 0.00
C ASP A 503 -26.23 -5.44 -0.01
N HIS A 504 -24.90 -5.51 0.20
CA HIS A 504 -24.00 -4.36 0.27
C HIS A 504 -22.86 -4.47 -0.75
N LEU A 505 -22.17 -3.35 -0.98
CA LEU A 505 -20.98 -3.33 -1.82
C LEU A 505 -19.83 -4.01 -1.06
N ALA A 506 -19.30 -5.10 -1.63
CA ALA A 506 -18.34 -5.99 -0.97
C ALA A 506 -16.89 -5.82 -1.47
N VAL A 507 -16.67 -4.91 -2.43
CA VAL A 507 -15.36 -4.55 -2.98
C VAL A 507 -15.00 -3.11 -2.64
N ASP A 508 -13.69 -2.81 -2.64
CA ASP A 508 -13.10 -1.50 -2.40
C ASP A 508 -12.75 -0.76 -3.71
N GLY A 509 -12.93 -1.38 -4.88
CA GLY A 509 -12.67 -0.76 -6.18
C GLY A 509 -13.11 -1.63 -7.38
N VAL A 510 -13.10 -1.06 -8.58
CA VAL A 510 -13.48 -1.75 -9.82
C VAL A 510 -12.41 -1.55 -10.91
N MET A 511 -11.98 -2.66 -11.50
CA MET A 511 -11.14 -2.71 -12.70
C MET A 511 -12.05 -3.00 -13.91
N LEU A 512 -12.47 -1.97 -14.64
CA LEU A 512 -13.24 -2.09 -15.88
C LEU A 512 -12.28 -2.24 -17.07
N VAL A 513 -12.09 -3.46 -17.53
CA VAL A 513 -11.17 -3.83 -18.62
C VAL A 513 -11.98 -4.34 -19.80
N ALA A 514 -12.51 -3.40 -20.59
CA ALA A 514 -13.38 -3.68 -21.72
C ALA A 514 -12.66 -3.42 -23.06
N GLU A 515 -11.80 -4.37 -23.44
CA GLU A 515 -11.03 -4.39 -24.69
C GLU A 515 -10.99 -5.82 -25.23
N HIS A 516 -10.93 -5.97 -26.56
CA HIS A 516 -11.10 -7.25 -27.26
C HIS A 516 -12.49 -7.90 -27.09
N GLY A 517 -12.70 -9.03 -27.76
CA GLY A 517 -13.99 -9.69 -27.94
C GLY A 517 -14.64 -9.35 -29.28
N GLU A 518 -15.79 -9.97 -29.54
CA GLU A 518 -16.58 -9.76 -30.76
C GLU A 518 -17.65 -8.69 -30.49
N TYR A 519 -17.43 -7.47 -30.99
CA TYR A 519 -18.35 -6.34 -30.88
C TYR A 519 -18.50 -5.65 -32.24
N GLU A 520 -19.60 -4.92 -32.41
CA GLU A 520 -19.89 -4.20 -33.65
C GLU A 520 -18.91 -3.05 -33.89
N GLU A 521 -18.67 -2.73 -35.16
CA GLU A 521 -17.96 -1.51 -35.55
C GLU A 521 -18.98 -0.39 -35.83
N SER A 522 -18.73 0.79 -35.27
CA SER A 522 -19.47 2.02 -35.54
C SER A 522 -19.24 2.51 -36.97
N ASN A 523 -20.08 3.45 -37.41
CA ASN A 523 -19.95 4.07 -38.74
C ASN A 523 -18.69 4.95 -38.92
N THR A 524 -17.93 5.20 -37.86
CA THR A 524 -16.61 5.86 -37.89
C THR A 524 -15.45 4.87 -37.84
N GLY A 525 -15.73 3.56 -37.79
CA GLY A 525 -14.75 2.47 -37.81
C GLY A 525 -14.16 2.11 -36.45
N GLN A 526 -14.76 2.61 -35.37
CA GLN A 526 -14.41 2.26 -33.99
C GLN A 526 -15.19 1.05 -33.51
N ILE A 527 -14.55 0.18 -32.74
CA ILE A 527 -15.24 -0.96 -32.10
C ILE A 527 -16.07 -0.44 -30.92
N ILE A 528 -17.35 -0.81 -30.90
CA ILE A 528 -18.31 -0.39 -29.86
C ILE A 528 -18.19 -1.36 -28.67
N TYR A 529 -17.13 -1.20 -27.87
CA TYR A 529 -17.00 -1.94 -26.63
C TYR A 529 -18.11 -1.55 -25.63
N PRO A 530 -18.59 -2.46 -24.77
CA PRO A 530 -19.73 -2.23 -23.89
C PRO A 530 -19.41 -1.34 -22.68
N LYS A 531 -18.46 -0.40 -22.78
CA LYS A 531 -17.97 0.46 -21.68
C LYS A 531 -19.11 1.24 -21.03
N ARG A 532 -19.97 1.87 -21.85
CA ARG A 532 -21.17 2.58 -21.41
C ARG A 532 -22.11 1.69 -20.60
N ARG A 533 -22.43 0.49 -21.12
CA ARG A 533 -23.33 -0.47 -20.47
C ARG A 533 -22.75 -0.95 -19.14
N LEU A 534 -21.51 -1.45 -19.14
CA LEU A 534 -20.86 -1.99 -17.95
C LEU A 534 -20.67 -0.92 -16.86
N PHE A 535 -20.32 0.32 -17.23
CA PHE A 535 -20.26 1.43 -16.28
C PHE A 535 -21.65 1.78 -15.70
N SER A 536 -22.72 1.65 -16.48
CA SER A 536 -24.08 1.84 -15.98
C SER A 536 -24.47 0.81 -14.93
N GLU A 537 -24.15 -0.45 -15.18
CA GLU A 537 -24.40 -1.53 -14.23
C GLU A 537 -23.60 -1.31 -12.92
N ILE A 538 -22.36 -0.84 -13.01
CA ILE A 538 -21.57 -0.42 -11.83
C ILE A 538 -22.28 0.72 -11.07
N VAL A 539 -22.72 1.75 -11.78
CA VAL A 539 -23.43 2.90 -11.22
C VAL A 539 -24.75 2.50 -10.55
N GLU A 540 -25.51 1.57 -11.13
CA GLU A 540 -26.73 1.04 -10.55
C GLU A 540 -26.48 0.38 -9.20
N VAL A 541 -25.40 -0.42 -9.08
CA VAL A 541 -24.99 -1.02 -7.81
C VAL A 541 -24.61 0.06 -6.80
N PHE A 542 -23.85 1.09 -7.21
CA PHE A 542 -23.48 2.20 -6.33
C PHE A 542 -24.70 2.97 -5.82
N ARG A 543 -25.69 3.23 -6.68
CA ARG A 543 -26.96 3.86 -6.28
C ARG A 543 -27.74 2.99 -5.30
N LYS A 544 -27.84 1.68 -5.57
CA LYS A 544 -28.55 0.71 -4.72
C LYS A 544 -27.93 0.58 -3.34
N THR A 545 -26.60 0.50 -3.28
CA THR A 545 -25.83 0.32 -2.03
C THR A 545 -25.51 1.62 -1.32
N LYS A 546 -25.75 2.77 -1.97
CA LYS A 546 -25.42 4.13 -1.49
C LYS A 546 -23.94 4.32 -1.15
N LYS A 547 -23.07 3.53 -1.78
CA LYS A 547 -21.62 3.57 -1.61
C LYS A 547 -20.97 3.60 -2.99
N VAL A 548 -19.96 4.45 -3.13
CA VAL A 548 -19.10 4.51 -4.32
C VAL A 548 -17.70 4.04 -3.96
N VAL A 549 -17.01 3.44 -4.91
CA VAL A 549 -15.60 3.07 -4.82
C VAL A 549 -14.86 3.51 -6.08
N PRO A 550 -13.52 3.62 -6.06
CA PRO A 550 -12.77 3.97 -7.26
C PRO A 550 -13.01 3.02 -8.43
N VAL A 551 -13.02 3.57 -9.64
CA VAL A 551 -13.17 2.82 -10.89
C VAL A 551 -12.00 3.17 -11.81
N PHE A 552 -11.25 2.16 -12.24
CA PHE A 552 -10.30 2.29 -13.33
C PHE A 552 -10.93 1.75 -14.63
N ASN A 553 -10.95 2.57 -15.68
CA ASN A 553 -11.44 2.21 -17.00
C ASN A 553 -10.28 2.13 -18.01
N ASP A 554 -9.98 0.94 -18.49
CA ASP A 554 -8.88 0.73 -19.43
C ASP A 554 -9.13 1.42 -20.80
N LYS A 555 -8.10 2.12 -21.29
CA LYS A 555 -8.11 2.98 -22.51
C LYS A 555 -9.14 4.12 -22.50
N HIS A 556 -9.74 4.43 -23.66
CA HIS A 556 -10.74 5.48 -23.85
C HIS A 556 -11.97 5.18 -23.00
N LEU A 557 -12.70 6.23 -22.59
CA LEU A 557 -13.91 6.07 -21.78
C LEU A 557 -15.00 5.34 -22.56
N ALA A 558 -15.24 5.76 -23.80
CA ALA A 558 -16.13 5.11 -24.76
C ALA A 558 -15.65 5.42 -26.17
N ASP A 559 -16.22 4.75 -27.16
CA ASP A 559 -15.96 4.97 -28.59
C ASP A 559 -16.46 6.37 -29.05
N ASN A 560 -17.54 6.89 -28.47
CA ASN A 560 -18.12 8.18 -28.87
C ASN A 560 -18.13 9.21 -27.73
N TRP A 561 -18.26 10.50 -28.09
CA TRP A 561 -18.27 11.59 -27.13
C TRP A 561 -19.47 11.54 -26.17
N GLU A 562 -20.65 11.20 -26.65
CA GLU A 562 -21.88 11.19 -25.84
C GLU A 562 -21.74 10.26 -24.64
N ASP A 563 -21.27 9.04 -24.88
CA ASP A 563 -21.06 8.04 -23.83
C ASP A 563 -19.86 8.36 -22.94
N ALA A 564 -18.74 8.82 -23.53
CA ALA A 564 -17.56 9.22 -22.76
C ALA A 564 -17.90 10.37 -21.79
N LYS A 565 -18.64 11.36 -22.28
CA LYS A 565 -19.10 12.50 -21.49
C LYS A 565 -20.12 12.08 -20.43
N TRP A 566 -21.04 11.16 -20.76
CA TRP A 566 -21.99 10.62 -19.79
C TRP A 566 -21.28 9.90 -18.64
N MET A 567 -20.28 9.06 -18.94
CA MET A 567 -19.49 8.37 -17.91
C MET A 567 -18.76 9.36 -17.00
N TYR A 568 -18.13 10.38 -17.59
CA TYR A 568 -17.47 11.45 -16.85
C TYR A 568 -18.44 12.23 -15.96
N ASP A 569 -19.55 12.71 -16.52
CA ASP A 569 -20.54 13.51 -15.79
C ASP A 569 -21.18 12.72 -14.66
N THR A 570 -21.51 11.45 -14.91
CA THR A 570 -22.05 10.55 -13.88
C THR A 570 -21.04 10.34 -12.75
N ALA A 571 -19.76 10.14 -13.08
CA ALA A 571 -18.71 10.02 -12.08
C ALA A 571 -18.56 11.30 -11.25
N ARG A 572 -18.63 12.48 -11.88
CA ARG A 572 -18.59 13.77 -11.19
C ARG A 572 -19.80 13.99 -10.28
N GLU A 573 -21.01 13.72 -10.77
CA GLU A 573 -22.26 13.84 -10.01
C GLU A 573 -22.24 12.96 -8.76
N MET A 574 -21.85 11.69 -8.93
CA MET A 574 -21.82 10.70 -7.85
C MET A 574 -20.53 10.73 -7.02
N LYS A 575 -19.57 11.58 -7.37
CA LYS A 575 -18.23 11.64 -6.75
C LYS A 575 -17.48 10.31 -6.80
N ILE A 576 -17.64 9.56 -7.89
CA ILE A 576 -16.87 8.34 -8.15
C ILE A 576 -15.42 8.75 -8.47
N PRO A 577 -14.41 8.24 -7.74
CA PRO A 577 -13.02 8.41 -8.12
C PRO A 577 -12.76 7.63 -9.42
N LEU A 578 -12.74 8.32 -10.56
CA LEU A 578 -12.56 7.72 -11.87
C LEU A 578 -11.14 8.00 -12.39
N MET A 579 -10.46 6.95 -12.86
CA MET A 579 -9.28 7.04 -13.72
C MET A 579 -9.53 6.25 -15.00
N ALA A 580 -8.93 6.70 -16.09
CA ALA A 580 -8.92 5.99 -17.35
C ALA A 580 -7.59 6.21 -18.09
N GLY A 581 -7.39 5.49 -19.18
CA GLY A 581 -6.26 5.69 -20.09
C GLY A 581 -5.48 4.41 -20.40
N SER A 582 -4.46 4.56 -21.25
CA SER A 582 -3.58 3.48 -21.67
C SER A 582 -2.24 3.50 -20.93
N SER A 583 -1.36 2.53 -21.20
CA SER A 583 0.01 2.50 -20.67
C SER A 583 0.98 3.47 -21.39
N LEU A 584 0.57 4.10 -22.50
CA LEU A 584 1.43 4.98 -23.31
C LEU A 584 2.08 6.13 -22.51
N PRO A 585 1.37 6.80 -21.58
CA PRO A 585 1.95 7.91 -20.80
C PRO A 585 3.11 7.49 -19.90
N VAL A 586 3.12 6.23 -19.47
CA VAL A 586 4.05 5.68 -18.47
C VAL A 586 5.19 4.88 -19.11
N LEU A 587 5.34 4.91 -20.43
CA LEU A 587 6.35 4.16 -21.15
C LEU A 587 7.78 4.63 -20.88
N TRP A 588 8.73 3.76 -21.23
CA TRP A 588 10.11 4.16 -21.44
C TRP A 588 10.21 5.14 -22.60
N ARG A 589 11.03 6.17 -22.41
CA ARG A 589 11.29 7.18 -23.44
C ARG A 589 12.75 7.16 -23.86
N TYR A 590 13.01 7.30 -25.15
CA TYR A 590 14.38 7.32 -25.68
C TYR A 590 14.61 8.47 -26.68
N PRO A 591 15.43 9.48 -26.32
CA PRO A 591 16.06 9.70 -25.01
C PRO A 591 15.02 9.92 -23.89
N PRO A 592 15.39 9.78 -22.60
CA PRO A 592 14.46 9.87 -21.47
C PRO A 592 14.08 11.32 -21.18
N VAL A 593 13.38 11.95 -22.12
CA VAL A 593 12.96 13.36 -22.09
C VAL A 593 11.45 13.49 -22.08
N ASP A 594 10.99 14.57 -21.47
CA ASP A 594 9.59 14.96 -21.37
C ASP A 594 9.49 16.47 -21.66
N VAL A 595 8.30 16.97 -21.96
CA VAL A 595 8.08 18.41 -22.08
C VAL A 595 8.43 19.08 -20.75
N GLU A 596 9.23 20.14 -20.80
CA GLU A 596 9.52 20.97 -19.62
C GLU A 596 8.21 21.46 -19.00
N ARG A 597 8.05 21.22 -17.69
CA ARG A 597 6.84 21.64 -16.96
C ARG A 597 6.69 23.15 -17.07
N ASP A 598 5.47 23.60 -17.35
CA ASP A 598 5.09 25.01 -17.45
C ASP A 598 5.77 25.76 -18.62
N ALA A 599 6.35 25.04 -19.58
CA ALA A 599 6.89 25.64 -20.80
C ALA A 599 5.78 25.92 -21.83
N LYS A 600 5.97 26.94 -22.67
CA LYS A 600 5.08 27.21 -23.80
C LYS A 600 5.48 26.40 -25.02
N LEU A 601 4.52 25.70 -25.62
CA LEU A 601 4.72 24.90 -26.82
C LEU A 601 4.08 25.59 -28.02
N LYS A 602 4.78 25.58 -29.14
CA LYS A 602 4.27 26.09 -30.43
C LYS A 602 3.62 24.98 -31.24
N GLU A 603 4.31 23.84 -31.36
CA GLU A 603 3.86 22.73 -32.18
C GLU A 603 4.41 21.39 -31.66
N ILE A 604 3.65 20.31 -31.85
CA ILE A 604 4.08 18.94 -31.64
C ILE A 604 3.69 18.06 -32.84
N VAL A 605 4.61 17.22 -33.29
CA VAL A 605 4.37 16.15 -34.28
C VAL A 605 4.58 14.81 -33.59
N ALA A 606 3.68 13.86 -33.82
CA ALA A 606 3.84 12.46 -33.42
C ALA A 606 3.63 11.52 -34.60
N VAL A 607 4.28 10.37 -34.56
CA VAL A 607 4.13 9.28 -35.53
C VAL A 607 3.58 8.04 -34.86
N SER A 608 2.73 7.32 -35.59
CA SER A 608 2.04 6.11 -35.18
C SER A 608 1.77 5.20 -36.38
N TYR A 609 1.16 4.06 -36.12
CA TYR A 609 0.85 3.02 -37.10
C TYR A 609 -0.41 2.26 -36.67
N HIS A 610 -0.84 1.29 -37.47
CA HIS A 610 -2.03 0.46 -37.30
C HIS A 610 -3.39 1.20 -37.50
N ARG A 611 -4.49 0.56 -37.06
CA ARG A 611 -5.86 1.08 -37.09
C ARG A 611 -5.97 2.35 -36.24
N LEU A 612 -6.73 3.32 -36.77
CA LEU A 612 -6.92 4.63 -36.14
C LEU A 612 -7.69 4.58 -34.82
N ASP A 613 -8.70 3.71 -34.71
CA ASP A 613 -9.45 3.52 -33.46
C ASP A 613 -8.50 3.07 -32.33
N THR A 614 -7.79 1.96 -32.52
CA THR A 614 -6.97 1.38 -31.48
C THR A 614 -5.68 2.17 -31.21
N TYR A 615 -4.92 2.51 -32.26
CA TYR A 615 -3.58 3.08 -32.11
C TYR A 615 -3.56 4.59 -32.31
N GLY A 616 -4.58 5.16 -32.98
CA GLY A 616 -4.80 6.61 -32.93
C GLY A 616 -5.10 7.06 -31.51
N PHE A 617 -5.89 6.31 -30.73
CA PHE A 617 -6.06 6.57 -29.29
C PHE A 617 -4.70 6.57 -28.54
N HIS A 618 -3.87 5.54 -28.75
CA HIS A 618 -2.54 5.45 -28.14
C HIS A 618 -1.64 6.64 -28.49
N ALA A 619 -1.64 7.05 -29.76
CA ALA A 619 -0.87 8.20 -30.21
C ALA A 619 -1.36 9.51 -29.57
N LEU A 620 -2.68 9.70 -29.48
CA LEU A 620 -3.28 10.84 -28.79
C LEU A 620 -2.95 10.84 -27.30
N GLU A 621 -2.93 9.68 -26.64
CA GLU A 621 -2.53 9.56 -25.24
C GLU A 621 -1.06 9.93 -25.01
N ALA A 622 -0.16 9.50 -25.90
CA ALA A 622 1.26 9.88 -25.85
C ALA A 622 1.45 11.38 -26.03
N VAL A 623 0.76 11.98 -27.01
CA VAL A 623 0.77 13.44 -27.22
C VAL A 623 0.19 14.16 -26.01
N GLN A 624 -0.97 13.73 -25.50
CA GLN A 624 -1.64 14.37 -24.37
C GLN A 624 -0.74 14.39 -23.13
N ALA A 625 0.01 13.31 -22.87
CA ALA A 625 0.95 13.23 -21.75
C ALA A 625 2.12 14.22 -21.86
N LEU A 626 2.49 14.64 -23.08
CA LEU A 626 3.48 15.68 -23.33
C LEU A 626 2.84 17.07 -23.21
N VAL A 627 1.73 17.31 -23.91
CA VAL A 627 1.18 18.65 -24.05
C VAL A 627 0.46 19.14 -22.80
N GLU A 628 -0.12 18.28 -21.96
CA GLU A 628 -0.67 18.70 -20.64
C GLU A 628 0.40 19.27 -19.70
N ARG A 629 1.66 19.00 -20.08
CA ARG A 629 2.94 19.68 -19.83
C ARG A 629 2.93 21.18 -19.56
N ARG A 630 2.27 21.85 -20.49
CA ARG A 630 2.55 23.21 -20.90
C ARG A 630 2.08 24.24 -19.89
N ASP A 631 2.57 25.47 -20.06
CA ASP A 631 2.13 26.64 -19.31
C ASP A 631 0.59 26.70 -19.25
N GLY A 632 0.04 26.83 -18.05
CA GLY A 632 -1.41 26.83 -17.81
C GLY A 632 -2.10 25.45 -17.79
N GLY A 633 -1.46 24.38 -18.30
CA GLY A 633 -2.02 23.03 -18.39
C GLY A 633 -2.83 22.77 -19.66
N GLU A 634 -3.82 21.89 -19.60
CA GLU A 634 -4.71 21.62 -20.72
C GLU A 634 -5.78 22.73 -20.85
N THR A 635 -5.96 23.23 -22.07
CA THR A 635 -6.78 24.42 -22.40
C THR A 635 -8.00 24.09 -23.26
N GLY A 636 -8.11 22.84 -23.72
CA GLY A 636 -9.19 22.37 -24.59
C GLY A 636 -8.85 22.49 -26.07
N ILE A 637 -9.60 21.74 -26.88
CA ILE A 637 -9.39 21.62 -28.33
C ILE A 637 -10.38 22.53 -29.05
N ARG A 638 -9.86 23.42 -29.91
CA ARG A 638 -10.64 24.38 -30.71
C ARG A 638 -11.18 23.74 -31.97
N THR A 639 -10.29 23.10 -32.73
CA THR A 639 -10.61 22.48 -34.03
C THR A 639 -9.84 21.19 -34.23
N VAL A 640 -10.45 20.26 -34.97
CA VAL A 640 -9.80 19.03 -35.43
C VAL A 640 -10.00 18.81 -36.92
N ARG A 641 -9.07 18.09 -37.55
CA ARG A 641 -9.16 17.68 -38.95
C ARG A 641 -8.40 16.37 -39.18
N CYS A 642 -8.96 15.44 -39.94
CA CYS A 642 -8.26 14.23 -40.38
C CYS A 642 -8.00 14.28 -41.89
N LEU A 643 -6.73 14.39 -42.29
CA LEU A 643 -6.30 14.33 -43.69
C LEU A 643 -5.88 12.90 -44.05
N THR A 644 -6.10 12.50 -45.30
CA THR A 644 -5.75 11.16 -45.79
C THR A 644 -5.10 11.22 -47.17
N GLY A 645 -4.19 10.30 -47.46
CA GLY A 645 -3.56 10.19 -48.77
C GLY A 645 -2.72 11.42 -49.11
N ARG A 646 -2.74 11.84 -50.39
CA ARG A 646 -1.93 12.95 -50.89
C ARG A 646 -2.14 14.28 -50.14
N ALA A 647 -3.35 14.51 -49.61
CA ALA A 647 -3.65 15.70 -48.83
C ALA A 647 -2.80 15.83 -47.55
N VAL A 648 -2.25 14.72 -47.04
CA VAL A 648 -1.30 14.75 -45.91
C VAL A 648 -0.01 15.46 -46.32
N TRP A 649 0.56 15.11 -47.47
CA TRP A 649 1.82 15.70 -47.94
C TRP A 649 1.64 17.13 -48.44
N GLU A 650 0.50 17.44 -49.07
CA GLU A 650 0.14 18.83 -49.44
C GLU A 650 0.00 19.75 -48.22
N ALA A 651 -0.32 19.19 -47.03
CA ALA A 651 -0.42 19.95 -45.80
C ALA A 651 0.93 20.53 -45.35
N GLU A 652 2.04 19.90 -45.73
CA GLU A 652 3.40 20.43 -45.51
C GLU A 652 3.60 21.76 -46.24
N GLU A 653 3.26 21.79 -47.54
CA GLU A 653 3.37 22.97 -48.39
C GLU A 653 2.50 24.13 -47.89
N GLN A 654 1.40 23.80 -47.20
CA GLN A 654 0.47 24.74 -46.59
C GLN A 654 0.88 25.19 -45.18
N GLY A 655 1.99 24.68 -44.65
CA GLY A 655 2.47 24.99 -43.30
C GLY A 655 1.54 24.45 -42.19
N VAL A 656 0.82 23.37 -42.45
CA VAL A 656 -0.02 22.71 -41.42
C VAL A 656 0.84 22.05 -40.35
N TYR A 657 1.96 21.45 -40.77
CA TYR A 657 2.97 20.91 -39.88
C TYR A 657 4.39 21.29 -40.32
N ASP A 658 5.31 21.37 -39.37
CA ASP A 658 6.73 21.55 -39.65
C ASP A 658 7.41 20.22 -39.99
N ARG A 659 7.95 20.12 -41.22
CA ARG A 659 8.69 18.93 -41.68
C ARG A 659 9.83 18.54 -40.75
N LYS A 660 10.52 19.51 -40.15
CA LYS A 660 11.62 19.23 -39.22
C LYS A 660 11.13 18.41 -38.02
N LEU A 661 9.93 18.65 -37.50
CA LEU A 661 9.38 17.88 -36.38
C LEU A 661 9.02 16.45 -36.79
N LEU A 662 8.49 16.26 -38.00
CA LEU A 662 8.26 14.92 -38.55
C LEU A 662 9.58 14.13 -38.68
N ASP A 663 10.59 14.73 -39.29
CA ASP A 663 11.90 14.08 -39.47
C ASP A 663 12.57 13.77 -38.11
N GLU A 664 12.46 14.68 -37.13
CA GLU A 664 12.98 14.47 -35.78
C GLU A 664 12.27 13.32 -35.06
N ALA A 665 10.95 13.18 -35.19
CA ALA A 665 10.22 12.05 -34.62
C ALA A 665 10.62 10.73 -35.29
N LEU A 666 10.72 10.72 -36.63
CA LEU A 666 11.17 9.55 -37.41
C LEU A 666 12.61 9.14 -37.09
N SER A 667 13.48 10.10 -36.74
CA SER A 667 14.87 9.82 -36.35
C SER A 667 15.01 9.00 -35.06
N ARG A 668 13.94 8.91 -34.26
CA ARG A 668 13.93 8.18 -32.98
C ARG A 668 13.56 6.71 -33.10
N LEU A 669 13.03 6.28 -34.25
CA LEU A 669 12.67 4.89 -34.52
C LEU A 669 13.89 3.97 -34.40
N LYS A 670 13.71 2.81 -33.77
CA LYS A 670 14.78 1.84 -33.51
C LYS A 670 14.54 0.49 -34.18
N GLU A 671 13.29 0.02 -34.18
CA GLU A 671 12.91 -1.28 -34.75
C GLU A 671 12.87 -1.22 -36.28
N GLN A 672 12.35 -0.12 -36.83
CA GLN A 672 12.30 0.12 -38.28
C GLN A 672 12.78 1.54 -38.63
N PRO A 673 14.07 1.85 -38.47
CA PRO A 673 14.60 3.15 -38.83
C PRO A 673 14.54 3.39 -40.35
N LEU A 674 14.27 4.64 -40.74
CA LEU A 674 14.34 5.03 -42.14
C LEU A 674 15.77 4.92 -42.66
N ARG A 675 15.90 4.28 -43.84
CA ARG A 675 17.21 4.15 -44.50
C ARG A 675 17.64 5.51 -45.06
N PRO A 676 18.95 5.84 -45.02
CA PRO A 676 19.46 7.07 -45.63
C PRO A 676 19.02 7.23 -47.08
N GLY A 677 18.49 8.42 -47.42
CA GLY A 677 18.04 8.76 -48.78
C GLY A 677 16.65 8.25 -49.16
N VAL A 678 16.00 7.43 -48.32
CA VAL A 678 14.61 7.01 -48.53
C VAL A 678 13.66 8.03 -47.91
N LYS A 679 12.68 8.51 -48.68
CA LYS A 679 11.65 9.42 -48.19
C LYS A 679 10.49 8.63 -47.59
N ILE A 680 9.90 9.13 -46.50
CA ILE A 680 8.76 8.47 -45.86
C ILE A 680 7.55 8.40 -46.79
N GLU A 681 7.40 9.39 -47.66
CA GLU A 681 6.35 9.51 -48.67
C GLU A 681 6.39 8.38 -49.70
N ASP A 682 7.58 7.84 -49.99
CA ASP A 682 7.76 6.73 -50.92
C ASP A 682 7.35 5.37 -50.29
N LEU A 683 7.32 5.30 -48.96
CA LEU A 683 7.02 4.08 -48.20
C LEU A 683 5.54 3.98 -47.81
N VAL A 684 4.88 5.12 -47.58
CA VAL A 684 3.52 5.16 -47.04
C VAL A 684 2.51 5.43 -48.14
N ARG A 685 1.79 4.39 -48.55
CA ARG A 685 0.78 4.49 -49.63
C ARG A 685 -0.42 5.34 -49.26
N GLU A 686 -0.92 5.18 -48.03
CA GLU A 686 -2.12 5.86 -47.53
C GLU A 686 -1.82 6.47 -46.15
N PRO A 687 -1.09 7.60 -46.10
CA PRO A 687 -0.85 8.29 -44.84
C PRO A 687 -2.16 8.86 -44.30
N VAL A 688 -2.25 8.94 -42.98
CA VAL A 688 -3.32 9.68 -42.29
C VAL A 688 -2.67 10.69 -41.36
N LEU A 689 -3.21 11.91 -41.31
CA LEU A 689 -2.76 12.96 -40.41
C LEU A 689 -3.95 13.52 -39.62
N PHE A 690 -3.88 13.40 -38.30
CA PHE A 690 -4.75 14.14 -37.39
C PHE A 690 -4.13 15.50 -37.08
N VAL A 691 -4.88 16.56 -37.33
CA VAL A 691 -4.52 17.95 -37.02
C VAL A 691 -5.43 18.42 -35.90
N ILE A 692 -4.85 18.94 -34.82
CA ILE A 692 -5.54 19.38 -33.62
C ILE A 692 -5.02 20.78 -33.27
N ASP A 693 -5.91 21.77 -33.25
CA ASP A 693 -5.59 23.11 -32.77
C ASP A 693 -6.19 23.32 -31.38
N TYR A 694 -5.35 23.65 -30.42
CA TYR A 694 -5.76 23.95 -29.04
C TYR A 694 -6.19 25.41 -28.89
N ASN A 695 -6.92 25.71 -27.82
CA ASN A 695 -7.42 27.05 -27.53
C ASN A 695 -6.32 28.08 -27.24
N ASP A 696 -5.16 27.63 -26.76
CA ASP A 696 -3.98 28.45 -26.46
C ASP A 696 -3.07 28.72 -27.67
N GLY A 697 -3.39 28.15 -28.84
CA GLY A 697 -2.61 28.33 -30.06
C GLY A 697 -1.60 27.21 -30.34
N LEU A 698 -1.43 26.24 -29.44
CA LEU A 698 -0.65 25.02 -29.74
C LEU A 698 -1.32 24.24 -30.89
N ARG A 699 -0.51 23.72 -31.81
CA ARG A 699 -0.93 22.74 -32.81
C ARG A 699 -0.30 21.37 -32.55
N ALA A 700 -1.10 20.32 -32.61
CA ALA A 700 -0.63 18.94 -32.63
C ALA A 700 -0.96 18.24 -33.95
N ASN A 701 0.01 17.52 -34.48
CA ASN A 701 -0.05 16.81 -35.75
C ASN A 701 0.33 15.33 -35.52
N VAL A 702 -0.60 14.40 -35.69
CA VAL A 702 -0.38 12.97 -35.42
C VAL A 702 -0.50 12.16 -36.71
N PHE A 703 0.61 11.59 -37.16
CA PHE A 703 0.69 10.78 -38.36
C PHE A 703 0.41 9.31 -38.05
N THR A 704 -0.33 8.64 -38.92
CA THR A 704 -0.38 7.17 -39.01
C THR A 704 0.27 6.74 -40.32
N LEU A 705 1.42 6.07 -40.21
CA LEU A 705 2.35 5.77 -41.31
C LEU A 705 2.45 4.26 -41.55
N ASN A 706 1.31 3.66 -41.88
CA ASN A 706 1.18 2.22 -42.07
C ASN A 706 2.14 1.67 -43.13
N GLY A 707 2.81 0.56 -42.80
CA GLY A 707 3.75 -0.14 -43.67
C GLY A 707 5.18 0.42 -43.65
N ALA A 708 5.40 1.59 -43.05
CA ALA A 708 6.73 2.20 -42.96
C ALA A 708 7.34 2.17 -41.55
N ILE A 709 6.50 2.19 -40.50
CA ILE A 709 6.96 2.23 -39.10
C ILE A 709 6.14 1.26 -38.24
N VAL A 710 6.71 0.88 -37.09
CA VAL A 710 6.09 -0.01 -36.09
C VAL A 710 6.29 0.49 -34.65
N GLU A 711 6.57 1.79 -34.48
CA GLU A 711 6.81 2.40 -33.17
C GLU A 711 6.14 3.79 -33.07
N TRP A 712 6.02 4.31 -31.86
CA TRP A 712 5.51 5.66 -31.60
C TRP A 712 6.66 6.59 -31.23
N ALA A 713 6.73 7.76 -31.86
CA ALA A 713 7.67 8.81 -31.49
C ALA A 713 7.01 10.18 -31.60
N ALA A 714 7.53 11.16 -30.87
CA ALA A 714 7.07 12.53 -30.94
C ALA A 714 8.24 13.52 -30.93
N ALA A 715 8.03 14.67 -31.55
CA ALA A 715 8.91 15.82 -31.52
C ALA A 715 8.10 17.09 -31.28
N TRP A 716 8.60 17.99 -30.44
CA TRP A 716 7.92 19.24 -30.10
C TRP A 716 8.88 20.43 -30.16
N ARG A 717 8.29 21.61 -30.36
CA ARG A 717 8.99 22.89 -30.44
C ARG A 717 8.51 23.83 -29.33
N TYR A 718 9.44 24.35 -28.54
CA TYR A 718 9.14 25.37 -27.54
C TYR A 718 8.93 26.72 -28.22
N GLU A 719 7.90 27.46 -27.80
CA GLU A 719 7.58 28.78 -28.37
C GLU A 719 8.65 29.83 -28.06
N THR A 720 9.20 29.79 -26.85
CA THR A 720 10.10 30.83 -26.32
C THR A 720 11.54 30.70 -26.81
N THR A 721 12.04 29.47 -27.00
CA THR A 721 13.44 29.20 -27.33
C THR A 721 13.64 28.68 -28.75
N ASP A 722 12.56 28.32 -29.43
CA ASP A 722 12.57 27.61 -30.72
C ASP A 722 13.30 26.26 -30.70
N ARG A 723 13.66 25.76 -29.51
CA ARG A 723 14.33 24.47 -29.30
C ARG A 723 13.38 23.34 -29.68
N VAL A 724 13.93 22.33 -30.37
CA VAL A 724 13.22 21.10 -30.71
C VAL A 724 13.76 19.96 -29.85
N GLU A 725 12.85 19.18 -29.28
CA GLU A 725 13.14 17.92 -28.60
C GLU A 725 12.29 16.81 -29.18
N SER A 726 12.77 15.58 -29.07
CA SER A 726 12.10 14.41 -29.62
C SER A 726 12.41 13.16 -28.81
N THR A 727 11.45 12.24 -28.76
CA THR A 727 11.61 10.96 -28.07
C THR A 727 10.76 9.85 -28.69
N LEU A 728 11.28 8.63 -28.59
CA LEU A 728 10.57 7.38 -28.84
C LEU A 728 9.78 6.97 -27.59
N PHE A 729 8.53 6.58 -27.74
CA PHE A 729 7.72 5.90 -26.72
C PHE A 729 7.83 4.39 -26.93
N TRP A 730 8.69 3.74 -26.13
CA TRP A 730 9.03 2.34 -26.34
C TRP A 730 8.18 1.40 -25.46
N THR A 731 7.69 0.35 -26.09
CA THR A 731 6.89 -0.72 -25.50
C THR A 731 7.65 -2.03 -25.50
N GLN A 732 7.45 -2.82 -24.46
CA GLN A 732 7.93 -4.21 -24.41
C GLN A 732 6.93 -5.09 -25.17
N GLU A 733 7.24 -5.48 -26.41
CA GLU A 733 6.34 -6.21 -27.32
C GLU A 733 6.15 -7.70 -26.99
N MET A 734 6.78 -8.18 -25.91
CA MET A 734 6.65 -9.55 -25.44
C MET A 734 6.27 -9.58 -23.97
N ARG A 735 5.63 -10.67 -23.55
CA ARG A 735 5.38 -10.96 -22.13
C ARG A 735 6.70 -10.76 -21.34
N PRO A 736 6.68 -10.00 -20.23
CA PRO A 736 5.50 -9.65 -19.44
C PRO A 736 4.73 -8.40 -19.86
N TYR A 737 5.07 -7.67 -20.93
CA TYR A 737 4.45 -6.36 -21.24
C TYR A 737 4.54 -5.42 -20.02
N HIS A 738 5.75 -5.27 -19.47
CA HIS A 738 5.94 -4.66 -18.14
C HIS A 738 5.55 -3.17 -18.07
N HIS A 739 5.30 -2.51 -19.21
CA HIS A 739 4.68 -1.18 -19.23
C HIS A 739 3.28 -1.14 -18.57
N PHE A 740 2.51 -2.23 -18.62
CA PHE A 740 1.24 -2.33 -17.89
C PHE A 740 1.43 -2.33 -16.38
N ASN A 741 2.61 -2.72 -15.88
CA ASN A 741 2.92 -2.64 -14.47
C ASN A 741 2.94 -1.19 -13.98
N TYR A 742 3.58 -0.29 -14.72
CA TYR A 742 3.66 1.13 -14.33
C TYR A 742 2.29 1.83 -14.39
N LEU A 743 1.41 1.37 -15.27
CA LEU A 743 0.00 1.78 -15.26
C LEU A 743 -0.67 1.30 -13.97
N LEU A 744 -0.47 0.02 -13.63
CA LEU A 744 -1.01 -0.60 -12.42
C LEU A 744 -0.55 0.12 -11.15
N LEU A 745 0.70 0.59 -11.04
CA LEU A 745 1.18 1.39 -9.90
C LEU A 745 0.31 2.63 -9.65
N GLY A 746 -0.12 3.30 -10.73
CA GLY A 746 -1.03 4.44 -10.65
C GLY A 746 -2.45 4.04 -10.24
N VAL A 747 -2.93 2.90 -10.73
CA VAL A 747 -4.24 2.34 -10.37
C VAL A 747 -4.28 1.93 -8.90
N GLU A 748 -3.27 1.21 -8.42
CA GLU A 748 -3.15 0.78 -7.03
C GLU A 748 -3.18 1.97 -6.07
N LYS A 749 -2.42 3.02 -6.37
CA LYS A 749 -2.46 4.26 -5.58
C LYS A 749 -3.87 4.83 -5.49
N MET A 750 -4.65 4.83 -6.57
CA MET A 750 -6.04 5.27 -6.52
C MET A 750 -6.91 4.34 -5.65
N MET A 751 -6.76 3.02 -5.79
CA MET A 751 -7.53 2.05 -5.00
C MET A 751 -7.27 2.19 -3.50
N HIS A 752 -6.02 2.43 -3.11
CA HIS A 752 -5.68 2.65 -1.70
C HIS A 752 -6.15 4.00 -1.17
N THR A 753 -5.99 5.06 -1.96
CA THR A 753 -6.19 6.45 -1.46
C THR A 753 -7.58 7.01 -1.73
N GLY A 754 -8.38 6.35 -2.56
CA GLY A 754 -9.66 6.85 -3.04
C GLY A 754 -9.54 8.08 -3.94
N LYS A 755 -8.34 8.41 -4.43
CA LYS A 755 -8.06 9.62 -5.22
C LYS A 755 -7.38 9.26 -6.54
N PRO A 756 -7.87 9.74 -7.69
CA PRO A 756 -7.20 9.54 -8.97
C PRO A 756 -5.73 9.98 -8.93
N THR A 757 -4.83 9.13 -9.43
CA THR A 757 -3.39 9.45 -9.54
C THR A 757 -3.12 10.53 -10.59
N TRP A 758 -3.94 10.58 -11.63
CA TRP A 758 -3.99 11.64 -12.65
C TRP A 758 -5.45 11.94 -13.02
N PRO A 759 -5.75 13.14 -13.55
CA PRO A 759 -7.12 13.54 -13.87
C PRO A 759 -7.72 12.69 -15.00
N VAL A 760 -9.00 12.31 -14.87
CA VAL A 760 -9.74 11.59 -15.93
C VAL A 760 -10.07 12.52 -17.10
N GLU A 761 -10.11 13.84 -16.88
CA GLU A 761 -10.30 14.86 -17.91
C GLU A 761 -9.33 14.69 -19.08
N ARG A 762 -8.11 14.23 -18.79
CA ARG A 762 -7.10 13.84 -19.79
C ARG A 762 -7.68 12.85 -20.79
N THR A 763 -8.21 11.74 -20.29
CA THR A 763 -8.73 10.66 -21.14
C THR A 763 -10.10 10.99 -21.72
N LEU A 764 -10.91 11.83 -21.06
CA LEU A 764 -12.11 12.38 -21.66
C LEU A 764 -11.76 13.20 -22.92
N LEU A 765 -10.75 14.05 -22.83
CA LEU A 765 -10.32 14.88 -23.95
C LEU A 765 -9.75 14.03 -25.10
N THR A 766 -8.92 13.02 -24.81
CA THR A 766 -8.40 12.12 -25.85
C THR A 766 -9.49 11.26 -26.51
N SER A 767 -10.47 10.78 -25.73
CA SER A 767 -11.63 10.04 -26.26
C SER A 767 -12.47 10.92 -27.20
N GLY A 768 -12.81 12.14 -26.75
CA GLY A 768 -13.59 13.08 -27.55
C GLY A 768 -12.85 13.61 -28.79
N ALA A 769 -11.53 13.80 -28.69
CA ALA A 769 -10.69 14.17 -29.82
C ALA A 769 -10.68 13.08 -30.89
N LEU A 770 -10.52 11.81 -30.50
CA LEU A 770 -10.53 10.68 -31.41
C LEU A 770 -11.86 10.58 -32.18
N ASP A 771 -12.99 10.63 -31.46
CA ASP A 771 -14.32 10.59 -32.07
C ASP A 771 -14.47 11.70 -33.12
N ALA A 772 -14.15 12.95 -32.76
CA ALA A 772 -14.22 14.08 -33.68
C ALA A 772 -13.27 13.94 -34.89
N LEU A 773 -12.07 13.40 -34.70
CA LEU A 773 -11.12 13.13 -35.78
C LEU A 773 -11.61 12.06 -36.75
N LEU A 774 -12.26 11.01 -36.25
CA LEU A 774 -12.82 9.95 -37.09
C LEU A 774 -14.10 10.39 -37.81
N ILE A 775 -14.92 11.25 -37.19
CA ILE A 775 -16.01 11.96 -37.87
C ILE A 775 -15.44 12.82 -39.01
N SER A 776 -14.37 13.59 -38.76
CA SER A 776 -13.70 14.38 -39.80
C SER A 776 -13.23 13.50 -40.96
N LYS A 777 -12.62 12.34 -40.66
CA LYS A 777 -12.19 11.36 -41.67
C LYS A 777 -13.36 10.88 -42.54
N ARG A 778 -14.45 10.43 -41.90
CA ARG A 778 -15.67 9.96 -42.56
C ARG A 778 -16.26 11.05 -43.47
N GLU A 779 -16.16 12.31 -43.08
CA GLU A 779 -16.65 13.48 -43.81
C GLU A 779 -15.62 14.05 -44.81
N GLY A 780 -14.69 13.23 -45.30
CA GLY A 780 -13.74 13.61 -46.35
C GLY A 780 -12.65 14.59 -45.89
N GLY A 781 -12.32 14.58 -44.59
CA GLY A 781 -11.30 15.44 -44.00
C GLY A 781 -11.75 16.88 -43.78
N ARG A 782 -13.06 17.09 -43.58
CA ARG A 782 -13.64 18.38 -43.20
C ARG A 782 -13.13 18.83 -41.84
N GLN A 783 -12.72 20.10 -41.73
CA GLN A 783 -12.38 20.68 -40.43
C GLN A 783 -13.63 20.82 -39.55
N LEU A 784 -13.51 20.41 -38.29
CA LEU A 784 -14.59 20.48 -37.30
C LEU A 784 -14.21 21.47 -36.20
N ASN A 785 -15.15 22.33 -35.82
CA ASN A 785 -15.08 23.06 -34.56
C ASN A 785 -15.55 22.15 -33.42
N THR A 786 -14.87 22.20 -32.28
CA THR A 786 -15.12 21.28 -31.16
C THR A 786 -15.44 22.04 -29.86
N PRO A 787 -16.49 22.89 -29.80
CA PRO A 787 -16.81 23.67 -28.60
C PRO A 787 -17.09 22.81 -27.36
N TRP A 788 -17.47 21.54 -27.54
CA TRP A 788 -17.68 20.58 -26.45
C TRP A 788 -16.38 20.02 -25.86
N LEU A 789 -15.25 20.11 -26.58
CA LEU A 789 -13.91 19.72 -26.11
C LEU A 789 -13.18 20.85 -25.38
N ASN A 790 -13.91 21.85 -24.89
CA ASN A 790 -13.39 22.91 -24.03
C ASN A 790 -13.20 22.42 -22.59
N VAL A 791 -12.35 21.39 -22.42
CA VAL A 791 -12.03 20.77 -21.14
C VAL A 791 -10.67 21.27 -20.68
N THR A 792 -10.63 21.89 -19.49
CA THR A 792 -9.38 22.41 -18.91
C THR A 792 -9.00 21.63 -17.66
N TYR A 793 -7.73 21.30 -17.50
CA TYR A 793 -7.22 20.66 -16.28
C TYR A 793 -5.72 20.89 -16.10
N GLN A 794 -5.24 20.66 -14.89
CA GLN A 794 -3.81 20.61 -14.60
C GLN A 794 -3.43 19.27 -13.98
N SER A 795 -2.47 18.60 -14.60
CA SER A 795 -1.87 17.38 -14.08
C SER A 795 -0.66 17.73 -13.22
N LYS A 796 -0.66 17.28 -11.96
CA LYS A 796 0.52 17.32 -11.07
C LYS A 796 1.39 16.07 -11.22
N TRP A 797 0.95 15.11 -12.02
CA TRP A 797 1.70 13.90 -12.27
C TRP A 797 2.93 14.23 -13.10
N THR A 798 4.05 13.60 -12.77
CA THR A 798 5.30 13.76 -13.52
C THR A 798 5.81 12.38 -13.85
N TRP A 799 6.04 12.18 -15.14
CA TRP A 799 6.65 10.97 -15.65
C TRP A 799 8.07 10.83 -15.11
N LYS A 800 8.45 9.59 -14.80
CA LYS A 800 9.82 9.20 -14.50
C LYS A 800 10.17 8.07 -15.45
N GLN A 801 11.40 8.12 -15.97
CA GLN A 801 11.93 7.03 -16.78
C GLN A 801 11.88 5.73 -15.96
N PRO A 802 11.11 4.72 -16.38
CA PRO A 802 11.05 3.48 -15.63
C PRO A 802 12.39 2.73 -15.69
N PRO A 803 12.72 1.90 -14.69
CA PRO A 803 13.88 1.00 -14.73
C PRO A 803 13.90 0.16 -16.01
N PRO A 804 15.08 -0.29 -16.49
CA PRO A 804 15.15 -1.15 -17.67
C PRO A 804 14.14 -2.30 -17.59
N PRO A 805 13.44 -2.62 -18.70
CA PRO A 805 12.44 -3.68 -18.71
C PRO A 805 13.09 -5.00 -18.26
N PRO A 806 12.37 -5.84 -17.50
CA PRO A 806 12.89 -7.14 -17.10
C PRO A 806 13.21 -7.99 -18.34
N GLU A 807 14.34 -8.68 -18.29
CA GLU A 807 14.70 -9.70 -19.27
C GLU A 807 13.75 -10.91 -19.19
N ARG A 808 13.79 -11.75 -20.22
CA ARG A 808 12.95 -12.95 -20.32
C ARG A 808 13.31 -14.04 -19.32
#